data_AF-A0A835W5Y2-F1
#
_entry.id   AF-A0A835W5Y2-F1
#
_cell.length_a   1.000
_cell.length_b   1.000
_cell.length_c   1.000
_cell.angle_alpha   90.00
_cell.angle_beta   90.00
_cell.angle_gamma   90.00
#
_symmetry.space_group_name_H-M   'P 1'
#
loop_
_entity.id
_entity.type
_entity.pdbx_description
1 polymer ?
#
loop_
_entity_poly.entity_id
_entity_poly.type
_entity_poly.pdbx_seq_one_letter_code
_entity_poly.pdbx_strand_id
1 'polypeptide(L)'
;MQGTLLLVLSVLSAFVTAQSESSVFDSAFLECAAKGRAEGQAKGGGCGWDIISLHAIKCLVEGQWAETGLATESGKPRSLTAAGTRVSATNVLAEISSSIATRASIPFNWSLVDVTIAEQFFSNDIRGKPAFNAYVLTAAQAGDLVSEPYHVAQDLTRLLPRAPALAWSSYLPFYRERAAVFDGKVVGIPAQGYAVHLYYRRDLFSAAGLRPPRTWDEAIAIARRFNGTDLDGDGAANDYGMCMWQPATCFSGSQPLAAVLSAMALARGDVGGMWFNPATMKSLVNTAAWPRALQTLSQLAAYSAPMAPKADTDCAYQPLFGQGRCAMAIGSPIQFKYDSLEVPVVPGQRPSRVRGRIGVAELPGSPVVLDWETDTMQPCDPARCPFAVPISTSDLMLLGSAPALTNTGSSSSSSSSGGSSKGAGVVTWINVAPYTSVTGTVVYINAWSPPQEQFAVFVLVAQALRPENSWSLVASPVNFGPTRTQHLDPANRGRWLAYGYHEADLDAFLSATASSLASRNIASDLRSASAKNYTLVLLRAVAQVAAGKPVATVVDVTRAAYDAIFAPSDITVIGASYRASIYYGSSVDASPSPTTPAPTSSSSSAGSAAVLVPALVASLGGLVLLLGLGIAVWRLQRHRNHWLVRRIRHIVPPGVGPNTTLTVTDIMDSTLLWESLPADVMDVALHLHHDCLRRLATVCGGYESMTEGDSFIFAYHSAQAALLFCLTAQDELPHLDWPEQLLQHESCQPLWAIEVVKPPPRSLPVQSPKRRGGIGLALGLGPSASLARKAAARFAQQQQAASGIHRPRRAQLGASAAATAGAIGTCSAADGARSAGTPA
;
A
#
# COMPACT_ATOMS: atom_id res chain seq x y z
N MET A 1 -25.87 -29.24 -21.42
CA MET A 1 -25.65 -30.12 -20.25
C MET A 1 -24.22 -30.68 -20.16
N GLN A 2 -23.42 -30.75 -21.23
CA GLN A 2 -22.00 -31.17 -21.16
C GLN A 2 -21.04 -30.07 -20.64
N GLY A 3 -21.34 -28.78 -20.80
CA GLY A 3 -20.50 -27.67 -20.31
C GLY A 3 -20.49 -27.50 -18.78
N THR A 4 -21.57 -27.89 -18.10
CA THR A 4 -21.67 -27.83 -16.63
C THR A 4 -20.89 -28.96 -15.95
N LEU A 5 -20.71 -30.10 -16.63
CA LEU A 5 -19.96 -31.24 -16.11
C LEU A 5 -18.43 -31.00 -16.15
N LEU A 6 -17.94 -30.26 -17.16
CA LEU A 6 -16.52 -29.89 -17.26
C LEU A 6 -16.11 -28.82 -16.23
N LEU A 7 -17.02 -27.89 -15.87
CA LEU A 7 -16.75 -26.91 -14.81
C LEU A 7 -16.71 -27.58 -13.42
N VAL A 8 -17.58 -28.57 -13.19
CA VAL A 8 -17.61 -29.36 -11.96
C VAL A 8 -16.41 -30.31 -11.87
N LEU A 9 -15.94 -30.88 -12.99
CA LEU A 9 -14.74 -31.75 -13.01
C LEU A 9 -13.43 -30.97 -12.88
N SER A 10 -13.33 -29.74 -13.38
CA SER A 10 -12.16 -28.87 -13.15
C SER A 10 -12.07 -28.38 -11.70
N VAL A 11 -13.22 -28.09 -11.07
CA VAL A 11 -13.31 -27.77 -9.64
C VAL A 11 -13.04 -29.01 -8.78
N LEU A 12 -13.47 -30.20 -9.20
CA LEU A 12 -13.18 -31.47 -8.51
C LEU A 12 -11.72 -31.93 -8.68
N SER A 13 -11.08 -31.69 -9.82
CA SER A 13 -9.65 -31.99 -10.00
C SER A 13 -8.75 -31.07 -9.17
N ALA A 14 -9.17 -29.83 -8.91
CA ALA A 14 -8.54 -28.95 -7.92
C ALA A 14 -8.87 -29.37 -6.47
N PHE A 15 -9.99 -30.07 -6.25
CA PHE A 15 -10.40 -30.61 -4.95
C PHE A 15 -9.65 -31.90 -4.56
N VAL A 16 -9.28 -32.74 -5.53
CA VAL A 16 -8.57 -34.00 -5.29
C VAL A 16 -7.06 -33.78 -5.08
N THR A 17 -6.44 -32.77 -5.70
CA THR A 17 -5.07 -32.37 -5.35
C THR A 17 -4.99 -31.66 -3.99
N ALA A 18 -6.04 -30.95 -3.58
CA ALA A 18 -6.16 -30.33 -2.26
C ALA A 18 -6.39 -31.34 -1.11
N GLN A 19 -6.78 -32.59 -1.40
CA GLN A 19 -6.99 -33.62 -0.36
C GLN A 19 -5.69 -34.20 0.23
N SER A 20 -4.52 -33.86 -0.31
CA SER A 20 -3.22 -34.29 0.25
C SER A 20 -2.57 -33.26 1.21
N GLU A 21 -3.14 -32.07 1.37
CA GLU A 21 -2.60 -30.99 2.21
C GLU A 21 -3.46 -30.76 3.45
N SER A 22 -3.46 -31.71 4.39
CA SER A 22 -4.22 -31.63 5.64
C SER A 22 -3.54 -30.80 6.75
N SER A 23 -2.68 -29.84 6.42
CA SER A 23 -2.15 -28.86 7.38
C SER A 23 -2.43 -27.45 6.88
N VAL A 24 -3.52 -26.85 7.37
CA VAL A 24 -3.95 -25.47 7.09
C VAL A 24 -2.94 -24.42 7.58
N PHE A 25 -1.88 -24.86 8.26
CA PHE A 25 -0.83 -24.04 8.83
C PHE A 25 0.53 -24.73 8.63
N ASP A 26 1.49 -23.93 8.18
CA ASP A 26 2.83 -24.39 7.81
C ASP A 26 3.63 -24.88 9.03
N SER A 27 4.29 -26.03 8.91
CA SER A 27 5.03 -26.68 10.01
C SER A 27 6.20 -25.85 10.56
N ALA A 28 6.77 -24.95 9.74
CA ALA A 28 7.80 -23.99 10.16
C ALA A 28 7.30 -22.97 11.22
N PHE A 29 6.00 -22.70 11.23
CA PHE A 29 5.36 -21.77 12.16
C PHE A 29 5.29 -22.35 13.59
N LEU A 30 5.23 -23.68 13.71
CA LEU A 30 5.20 -24.43 14.98
C LEU A 30 6.56 -24.51 15.68
N GLU A 31 7.66 -24.28 14.96
CA GLU A 31 9.03 -24.42 15.50
C GLU A 31 9.53 -23.11 16.16
N CYS A 32 9.17 -21.96 15.58
CA CYS A 32 9.37 -20.63 16.19
C CYS A 32 8.53 -20.50 17.48
N ALA A 33 7.28 -20.98 17.38
CA ALA A 33 6.51 -21.74 18.36
C ALA A 33 7.22 -22.21 19.66
N ALA A 34 8.16 -23.12 19.52
CA ALA A 34 8.68 -23.87 20.65
C ALA A 34 9.83 -23.14 21.38
N LYS A 35 10.54 -22.23 20.71
CA LYS A 35 11.79 -21.62 21.21
C LYS A 35 11.59 -20.51 22.24
N GLY A 36 10.51 -19.74 22.20
CA GLY A 36 10.25 -18.67 23.19
C GLY A 36 9.73 -19.15 24.55
N ARG A 37 9.84 -20.45 24.87
CA ARG A 37 9.50 -21.03 26.18
C ARG A 37 10.59 -20.78 27.25
N ALA A 38 11.73 -20.20 26.88
CA ALA A 38 12.94 -20.19 27.73
C ALA A 38 13.24 -18.86 28.46
N GLU A 39 12.63 -17.73 28.10
CA GLU A 39 13.00 -16.43 28.67
C GLU A 39 11.76 -15.67 29.17
N GLY A 40 11.64 -15.58 30.49
CA GLY A 40 10.50 -14.97 31.18
C GLY A 40 10.77 -13.56 31.70
N GLN A 41 9.71 -12.75 31.66
CA GLN A 41 9.42 -11.50 32.36
C GLN A 41 10.02 -10.17 31.85
N ALA A 42 9.13 -9.26 31.45
CA ALA A 42 9.25 -7.83 31.75
C ALA A 42 7.87 -7.14 31.85
N LYS A 43 7.68 -6.37 32.92
CA LYS A 43 6.57 -5.43 33.16
C LYS A 43 6.86 -4.11 32.44
N GLY A 44 5.83 -3.45 31.92
CA GLY A 44 5.87 -2.04 31.49
C GLY A 44 5.08 -1.81 30.20
N GLY A 45 4.18 -0.83 30.21
CA GLY A 45 3.24 -0.56 29.12
C GLY A 45 3.88 -0.43 27.74
N GLY A 46 3.30 -1.13 26.77
CA GLY A 46 3.78 -1.18 25.39
C GLY A 46 4.01 -2.58 24.84
N CYS A 47 3.16 -3.58 25.14
CA CYS A 47 3.30 -4.95 24.63
C CYS A 47 1.93 -5.65 24.57
N GLY A 48 1.24 -5.57 23.42
CA GLY A 48 0.07 -6.42 23.17
C GLY A 48 0.41 -7.82 22.66
N TRP A 49 1.61 -7.98 22.08
CA TRP A 49 1.94 -9.13 21.22
C TRP A 49 3.06 -10.04 21.74
N ASP A 50 3.94 -9.51 22.59
CA ASP A 50 4.93 -10.31 23.31
C ASP A 50 4.29 -11.23 24.38
N ILE A 51 2.95 -11.20 24.50
CA ILE A 51 2.14 -11.94 25.48
C ILE A 51 1.25 -13.00 24.81
N ILE A 52 1.20 -13.09 23.47
CA ILE A 52 0.54 -14.25 22.85
C ILE A 52 1.46 -15.45 23.05
N SER A 53 1.08 -16.30 23.99
CA SER A 53 1.81 -17.53 24.24
C SER A 53 1.93 -18.31 22.94
N LEU A 54 3.13 -18.82 22.68
CA LEU A 54 3.38 -19.72 21.56
C LEU A 54 2.46 -20.95 21.59
N HIS A 55 1.93 -21.27 22.76
CA HIS A 55 0.86 -22.24 22.97
C HIS A 55 -0.44 -21.81 22.29
N ALA A 56 -0.91 -20.56 22.43
CA ALA A 56 -2.09 -20.08 21.71
C ALA A 56 -1.90 -20.10 20.18
N ILE A 57 -0.70 -19.76 19.70
CA ILE A 57 -0.32 -19.85 18.28
C ILE A 57 -0.38 -21.30 17.78
N LYS A 58 0.22 -22.22 18.54
CA LYS A 58 0.19 -23.67 18.27
C LYS A 58 -1.23 -24.24 18.29
N CYS A 59 -2.04 -23.87 19.28
CA CYS A 59 -3.42 -24.34 19.40
C CYS A 59 -4.33 -23.77 18.30
N LEU A 60 -4.07 -22.54 17.82
CA LEU A 60 -4.72 -21.95 16.65
C LEU A 60 -4.41 -22.74 15.37
N VAL A 61 -3.16 -23.17 15.25
CA VAL A 61 -2.62 -23.95 14.12
C VAL A 61 -3.14 -25.40 14.12
N GLU A 62 -3.21 -26.02 15.30
CA GLU A 62 -3.63 -27.42 15.49
C GLU A 62 -5.15 -27.57 15.64
N GLY A 63 -5.92 -26.48 15.50
CA GLY A 63 -7.38 -26.50 15.65
C GLY A 63 -7.87 -26.75 17.09
N GLN A 64 -7.01 -26.57 18.08
CA GLN A 64 -7.28 -26.75 19.51
C GLN A 64 -7.86 -25.48 20.14
N TRP A 65 -9.01 -25.02 19.62
CA TRP A 65 -9.63 -23.72 19.94
C TRP A 65 -9.90 -23.50 21.44
N ALA A 66 -10.17 -24.55 22.21
CA ALA A 66 -10.39 -24.44 23.65
C ALA A 66 -9.16 -23.93 24.44
N GLU A 67 -7.95 -24.13 23.91
CA GLU A 67 -6.68 -23.75 24.55
C GLU A 67 -6.13 -22.39 24.03
N THR A 68 -6.76 -21.82 23.00
CA THR A 68 -6.31 -20.58 22.33
C THR A 68 -6.70 -19.28 23.06
N GLY A 69 -7.61 -19.35 24.03
CA GLY A 69 -8.25 -18.16 24.63
C GLY A 69 -9.27 -17.46 23.70
N LEU A 70 -9.53 -18.01 22.50
CA LEU A 70 -10.58 -17.56 21.58
C LEU A 70 -11.92 -18.25 21.82
N ALA A 71 -12.04 -19.06 22.87
CA ALA A 71 -13.28 -19.68 23.27
C ALA A 71 -14.15 -18.72 24.11
N THR A 72 -15.46 -18.75 23.91
CA THR A 72 -16.46 -18.22 24.84
C THR A 72 -16.35 -18.94 26.18
N GLU A 73 -16.96 -18.41 27.24
CA GLU A 73 -17.06 -19.10 28.55
C GLU A 73 -17.67 -20.51 28.44
N SER A 74 -18.37 -20.80 27.33
CA SER A 74 -18.94 -22.10 26.97
C SER A 74 -18.05 -22.99 26.09
N GLY A 75 -16.80 -22.60 25.81
CA GLY A 75 -15.84 -23.41 25.03
C GLY A 75 -15.96 -23.29 23.50
N LYS A 76 -16.79 -22.39 22.96
CA LYS A 76 -17.00 -22.21 21.51
C LYS A 76 -16.14 -21.07 20.95
N PRO A 77 -15.59 -21.14 19.74
CA PRO A 77 -14.82 -20.03 19.17
C PRO A 77 -15.66 -18.75 19.06
N ARG A 78 -15.10 -17.60 19.47
CA ARG A 78 -15.70 -16.28 19.27
C ARG A 78 -15.81 -15.97 17.77
N SER A 79 -16.89 -15.29 17.39
CA SER A 79 -17.05 -14.86 16.00
C SER A 79 -16.13 -13.70 15.69
N LEU A 80 -15.24 -13.91 14.73
CA LEU A 80 -14.45 -12.86 14.12
C LEU A 80 -15.30 -12.12 13.08
N THR A 81 -15.03 -10.84 12.88
CA THR A 81 -15.80 -10.00 11.95
C THR A 81 -14.89 -9.14 11.08
N ALA A 82 -15.29 -8.97 9.82
CA ALA A 82 -14.66 -8.03 8.92
C ALA A 82 -15.71 -7.17 8.22
N ALA A 83 -15.35 -5.93 7.88
CA ALA A 83 -16.21 -5.04 7.14
C ALA A 83 -15.49 -4.42 5.95
N GLY A 84 -16.24 -4.16 4.88
CA GLY A 84 -15.70 -3.54 3.68
C GLY A 84 -16.81 -2.99 2.79
N THR A 85 -16.42 -2.13 1.85
CA THR A 85 -17.37 -1.62 0.85
C THR A 85 -17.81 -2.75 -0.07
N ARG A 86 -19.12 -2.85 -0.33
CA ARG A 86 -19.73 -3.80 -1.25
C ARG A 86 -19.37 -3.43 -2.69
N VAL A 87 -18.24 -3.97 -3.14
CA VAL A 87 -17.78 -3.95 -4.53
C VAL A 87 -17.36 -5.35 -4.93
N SER A 88 -17.34 -5.63 -6.23
CA SER A 88 -17.06 -6.97 -6.78
C SER A 88 -15.79 -7.59 -6.20
N ALA A 89 -14.76 -6.79 -6.02
CA ALA A 89 -13.47 -7.23 -5.50
C ALA A 89 -13.48 -7.58 -4.00
N THR A 90 -14.20 -6.82 -3.17
CA THR A 90 -14.37 -7.13 -1.74
C THR A 90 -15.21 -8.40 -1.56
N ASN A 91 -16.19 -8.62 -2.44
CA ASN A 91 -17.00 -9.85 -2.41
C ASN A 91 -16.13 -11.09 -2.65
N VAL A 92 -15.22 -11.05 -3.63
CA VAL A 92 -14.29 -12.17 -3.89
C VAL A 92 -13.40 -12.44 -2.67
N LEU A 93 -12.86 -11.39 -2.03
CA LEU A 93 -12.07 -11.55 -0.81
C LEU A 93 -12.91 -12.13 0.33
N ALA A 94 -14.17 -11.70 0.46
CA ALA A 94 -15.10 -12.21 1.45
C ALA A 94 -15.42 -13.69 1.24
N GLU A 95 -15.64 -14.12 0.00
CA GLU A 95 -15.88 -15.51 -0.36
C GLU A 95 -14.66 -16.40 -0.04
N ILE A 96 -13.45 -16.00 -0.47
CA ILE A 96 -12.21 -16.75 -0.22
C ILE A 96 -11.97 -16.90 1.29
N SER A 97 -12.01 -15.78 2.02
CA SER A 97 -11.75 -15.78 3.46
C SER A 97 -12.82 -16.55 4.24
N SER A 98 -14.11 -16.44 3.88
CA SER A 98 -15.18 -17.23 4.51
C SER A 98 -15.05 -18.72 4.23
N SER A 99 -14.61 -19.10 3.02
CA SER A 99 -14.34 -20.50 2.67
C SER A 99 -13.20 -21.08 3.52
N ILE A 100 -12.10 -20.33 3.69
CA ILE A 100 -10.98 -20.73 4.55
C ILE A 100 -11.43 -20.84 6.01
N ALA A 101 -12.15 -19.84 6.52
CA ALA A 101 -12.67 -19.83 7.89
C ALA A 101 -13.60 -21.03 8.15
N THR A 102 -14.49 -21.34 7.21
CA THR A 102 -15.41 -22.49 7.29
C THR A 102 -14.64 -23.80 7.39
N ARG A 103 -13.61 -24.02 6.55
CA ARG A 103 -12.75 -25.22 6.62
C ARG A 103 -11.99 -25.31 7.94
N ALA A 104 -11.58 -24.18 8.50
CA ALA A 104 -10.91 -24.10 9.79
C ALA A 104 -11.87 -24.13 11.00
N SER A 105 -13.19 -24.24 10.78
CA SER A 105 -14.22 -24.16 11.82
C SER A 105 -14.16 -22.85 12.65
N ILE A 106 -13.76 -21.76 12.01
CA ILE A 106 -13.70 -20.41 12.59
C ILE A 106 -14.99 -19.66 12.22
N PRO A 107 -15.80 -19.22 13.19
CA PRO A 107 -16.93 -18.36 12.89
C PRO A 107 -16.42 -16.99 12.42
N PHE A 108 -16.61 -16.68 11.14
CA PHE A 108 -16.16 -15.43 10.53
C PHE A 108 -17.30 -14.79 9.73
N ASN A 109 -17.61 -13.54 10.04
CA ASN A 109 -18.76 -12.84 9.48
C ASN A 109 -18.35 -11.55 8.76
N TRP A 110 -18.89 -11.35 7.56
CA TRP A 110 -18.67 -10.15 6.76
C TRP A 110 -19.82 -9.16 6.85
N SER A 111 -19.49 -7.89 6.99
CA SER A 111 -20.40 -6.76 6.81
C SER A 111 -20.04 -5.97 5.55
N LEU A 112 -20.74 -6.26 4.46
CA LEU A 112 -20.55 -5.60 3.17
C LEU A 112 -21.50 -4.39 3.06
N VAL A 113 -20.93 -3.20 3.15
CA VAL A 113 -21.65 -1.93 3.25
C VAL A 113 -21.83 -1.32 1.86
N ASP A 114 -23.03 -0.86 1.52
CA ASP A 114 -23.30 -0.24 0.23
C ASP A 114 -22.40 0.99 -0.01
N VAL A 115 -21.87 1.12 -1.23
CA VAL A 115 -20.92 2.17 -1.60
C VAL A 115 -21.44 3.58 -1.32
N THR A 116 -22.76 3.80 -1.35
CA THR A 116 -23.38 5.12 -1.11
C THR A 116 -23.34 5.57 0.35
N ILE A 117 -23.27 4.63 1.29
CA ILE A 117 -23.24 4.91 2.74
C ILE A 117 -21.95 4.44 3.41
N ALA A 118 -21.12 3.66 2.72
CA ALA A 118 -19.89 3.06 3.23
C ALA A 118 -19.00 4.09 3.90
N GLU A 119 -18.87 5.27 3.30
CA GLU A 119 -18.07 6.34 3.89
C GLU A 119 -18.56 6.78 5.26
N GLN A 120 -19.83 7.17 5.37
CA GLN A 120 -20.40 7.64 6.63
C GLN A 120 -20.39 6.52 7.68
N PHE A 121 -20.67 5.29 7.26
CA PHE A 121 -20.63 4.12 8.11
C PHE A 121 -19.24 3.89 8.70
N PHE A 122 -18.20 3.77 7.87
CA PHE A 122 -16.84 3.51 8.34
C PHE A 122 -16.27 4.68 9.13
N SER A 123 -16.55 5.92 8.72
CA SER A 123 -16.12 7.11 9.47
C SER A 123 -16.72 7.12 10.88
N ASN A 124 -18.02 6.83 11.02
CA ASN A 124 -18.67 6.78 12.33
C ASN A 124 -18.13 5.64 13.21
N ASP A 125 -17.85 4.48 12.61
CA ASP A 125 -17.33 3.32 13.35
C ASP A 125 -15.87 3.53 13.81
N ILE A 126 -15.00 4.02 12.92
CA ILE A 126 -13.58 4.32 13.23
C ILE A 126 -13.45 5.42 14.27
N ARG A 127 -14.28 6.47 14.20
CA ARG A 127 -14.27 7.56 15.18
C ARG A 127 -14.95 7.20 16.51
N GLY A 128 -15.77 6.16 16.51
CA GLY A 128 -16.42 5.60 17.67
C GLY A 128 -15.56 4.55 18.36
N LYS A 129 -16.21 3.52 18.91
CA LYS A 129 -15.53 2.29 19.33
C LYS A 129 -15.56 1.33 18.13
N PRO A 130 -14.42 1.06 17.47
CA PRO A 130 -14.40 0.23 16.26
C PRO A 130 -15.02 -1.15 16.51
N ALA A 131 -16.06 -1.51 15.75
CA ALA A 131 -16.86 -2.70 16.00
C ALA A 131 -16.32 -3.98 15.32
N PHE A 132 -15.45 -3.85 14.32
CA PHE A 132 -15.00 -4.98 13.50
C PHE A 132 -13.54 -5.37 13.79
N ASN A 133 -13.19 -6.64 13.61
CA ASN A 133 -11.81 -7.09 13.80
C ASN A 133 -10.89 -6.74 12.63
N ALA A 134 -11.44 -6.60 11.41
CA ALA A 134 -10.72 -6.09 10.25
C ALA A 134 -11.59 -5.22 9.34
N TYR A 135 -10.92 -4.34 8.59
CA TYR A 135 -11.51 -3.43 7.63
C TYR A 135 -10.83 -3.59 6.27
N VAL A 136 -11.61 -3.67 5.20
CA VAL A 136 -11.11 -3.56 3.82
C VAL A 136 -11.49 -2.20 3.28
N LEU A 137 -10.51 -1.29 3.30
CA LEU A 137 -10.66 0.11 2.90
C LEU A 137 -9.57 0.50 1.91
N THR A 138 -9.68 1.68 1.34
CA THR A 138 -8.67 2.18 0.39
C THR A 138 -7.38 2.57 1.12
N ALA A 139 -6.24 2.49 0.44
CA ALA A 139 -4.97 2.98 1.00
C ALA A 139 -4.95 4.51 1.20
N ALA A 140 -5.80 5.25 0.47
CA ALA A 140 -6.08 6.66 0.71
C ALA A 140 -6.62 6.93 2.14
N GLN A 141 -7.38 5.99 2.71
CA GLN A 141 -7.96 6.09 4.05
C GLN A 141 -6.99 5.70 5.19
N ALA A 142 -5.75 5.30 4.88
CA ALA A 142 -4.78 4.92 5.90
C ALA A 142 -4.61 6.03 6.95
N GLY A 143 -4.59 7.30 6.52
CA GLY A 143 -4.46 8.46 7.40
C GLY A 143 -5.55 8.54 8.48
N ASP A 144 -6.82 8.26 8.14
CA ASP A 144 -7.92 8.28 9.10
C ASP A 144 -7.85 7.11 10.11
N LEU A 145 -7.23 6.00 9.72
CA LEU A 145 -7.08 4.80 10.56
C LEU A 145 -5.87 4.86 11.50
N VAL A 146 -4.80 5.54 11.10
CA VAL A 146 -3.52 5.54 11.83
C VAL A 146 -3.31 6.80 12.69
N SER A 147 -3.98 7.91 12.36
CA SER A 147 -3.77 9.19 13.04
C SER A 147 -4.42 9.21 14.43
N GLU A 148 -3.80 9.95 15.35
CA GLU A 148 -4.38 10.30 16.64
C GLU A 148 -5.74 11.02 16.44
N PRO A 149 -6.75 10.78 17.29
CA PRO A 149 -6.74 9.90 18.47
C PRO A 149 -7.19 8.45 18.21
N TYR A 150 -7.36 8.04 16.94
CA TYR A 150 -8.12 6.83 16.61
C TYR A 150 -7.29 5.53 16.65
N HIS A 151 -6.08 5.52 16.07
CA HIS A 151 -5.16 4.37 16.08
C HIS A 151 -5.83 2.99 15.83
N VAL A 152 -6.71 2.93 14.83
CA VAL A 152 -7.46 1.71 14.50
C VAL A 152 -6.61 0.69 13.77
N ALA A 153 -5.71 1.12 12.87
CA ALA A 153 -4.87 0.19 12.12
C ALA A 153 -3.69 -0.34 12.96
N GLN A 154 -3.60 -1.66 13.07
CA GLN A 154 -2.52 -2.36 13.76
C GLN A 154 -1.18 -2.26 13.01
N ASP A 155 -0.09 -2.08 13.76
CA ASP A 155 1.27 -2.21 13.24
C ASP A 155 1.62 -3.68 13.00
N LEU A 156 1.83 -4.04 11.73
CA LEU A 156 2.13 -5.39 11.24
C LEU A 156 3.61 -5.59 10.93
N THR A 157 4.46 -4.58 11.14
CA THR A 157 5.87 -4.60 10.72
C THR A 157 6.63 -5.82 11.25
N ARG A 158 6.36 -6.21 12.51
CA ARG A 158 6.98 -7.39 13.15
C ARG A 158 6.31 -8.73 12.82
N LEU A 159 5.13 -8.72 12.21
CA LEU A 159 4.35 -9.92 11.88
C LEU A 159 4.66 -10.45 10.48
N LEU A 160 5.00 -9.57 9.53
CA LEU A 160 5.25 -9.97 8.15
C LEU A 160 6.37 -11.01 7.98
N PRO A 161 7.54 -10.92 8.66
CA PRO A 161 8.57 -11.96 8.56
C PRO A 161 8.09 -13.33 9.08
N ARG A 162 7.04 -13.34 9.91
CA ARG A 162 6.45 -14.55 10.51
C ARG A 162 5.27 -15.09 9.71
N ALA A 163 4.99 -14.53 8.53
CA ALA A 163 3.90 -14.95 7.64
C ALA A 163 4.43 -15.29 6.23
N PRO A 164 5.27 -16.34 6.09
CA PRO A 164 5.85 -16.73 4.80
C PRO A 164 4.78 -17.04 3.74
N ALA A 165 3.62 -17.57 4.16
CA ALA A 165 2.47 -17.82 3.28
C ALA A 165 1.93 -16.57 2.56
N LEU A 166 2.11 -15.38 3.14
CA LEU A 166 1.73 -14.12 2.48
C LEU A 166 2.69 -13.75 1.34
N ALA A 167 3.92 -14.31 1.34
CA ALA A 167 4.98 -13.98 0.40
C ALA A 167 5.14 -12.46 0.22
N TRP A 168 5.45 -11.75 1.31
CA TRP A 168 5.46 -10.29 1.35
C TRP A 168 6.36 -9.64 0.28
N SER A 169 7.52 -10.23 0.02
CA SER A 169 8.47 -9.78 -1.02
C SER A 169 7.90 -9.86 -2.43
N SER A 170 6.87 -10.67 -2.66
CA SER A 170 6.23 -10.84 -3.97
C SER A 170 5.26 -9.70 -4.32
N TYR A 171 4.86 -8.86 -3.36
CA TYR A 171 4.09 -7.65 -3.66
C TYR A 171 4.93 -6.65 -4.44
N LEU A 172 4.30 -5.93 -5.37
CA LEU A 172 4.98 -4.87 -6.13
C LEU A 172 5.45 -3.77 -5.18
N PRO A 173 6.63 -3.15 -5.42
CA PRO A 173 7.23 -2.16 -4.53
C PRO A 173 6.26 -1.06 -4.11
N PHE A 174 5.49 -0.51 -5.06
CA PHE A 174 4.48 0.51 -4.78
C PHE A 174 3.50 0.09 -3.67
N TYR A 175 2.94 -1.12 -3.72
CA TYR A 175 1.96 -1.56 -2.72
C TYR A 175 2.62 -1.91 -1.38
N ARG A 176 3.78 -2.58 -1.44
CA ARG A 176 4.56 -3.00 -0.28
C ARG A 176 5.11 -1.82 0.53
N GLU A 177 5.63 -0.80 -0.15
CA GLU A 177 6.46 0.26 0.43
C GLU A 177 5.72 1.59 0.54
N ARG A 178 4.59 1.75 -0.17
CA ARG A 178 3.75 2.95 -0.09
C ARG A 178 2.34 2.65 0.36
N ALA A 179 1.58 1.85 -0.38
CA ALA A 179 0.16 1.67 -0.09
C ALA A 179 -0.10 1.07 1.30
N ALA A 180 0.70 0.07 1.69
CA ALA A 180 0.63 -0.60 2.99
C ALA A 180 1.33 0.14 4.13
N VAL A 181 2.17 1.13 3.83
CA VAL A 181 3.06 1.76 4.80
C VAL A 181 2.59 3.16 5.12
N PHE A 182 2.66 3.50 6.40
CA PHE A 182 2.39 4.84 6.91
C PHE A 182 3.37 5.12 8.04
N ASP A 183 4.07 6.25 8.01
CA ASP A 183 5.08 6.61 9.01
C ASP A 183 6.14 5.53 9.24
N GLY A 184 6.61 4.90 8.16
CA GLY A 184 7.61 3.82 8.20
C GLY A 184 7.11 2.48 8.74
N LYS A 185 5.83 2.37 9.13
CA LYS A 185 5.23 1.13 9.66
C LYS A 185 4.31 0.51 8.64
N VAL A 186 4.31 -0.82 8.56
CA VAL A 186 3.31 -1.55 7.78
C VAL A 186 2.00 -1.57 8.58
N VAL A 187 0.98 -0.88 8.09
CA VAL A 187 -0.31 -0.69 8.78
C VAL A 187 -1.44 -1.54 8.19
N GLY A 188 -1.17 -2.29 7.13
CA GLY A 188 -2.14 -3.18 6.51
C GLY A 188 -1.55 -4.06 5.42
N ILE A 189 -2.36 -4.96 4.88
CA ILE A 189 -1.95 -5.93 3.85
C ILE A 189 -2.62 -5.53 2.52
N PRO A 190 -1.88 -5.27 1.42
CA PRO A 190 -2.49 -4.95 0.14
C PRO A 190 -3.33 -6.12 -0.37
N ALA A 191 -4.59 -5.84 -0.69
CA ALA A 191 -5.47 -6.81 -1.31
C ALA A 191 -5.46 -6.63 -2.82
N GLN A 192 -5.65 -5.39 -3.30
CA GLN A 192 -5.92 -5.11 -4.71
C GLN A 192 -5.26 -3.81 -5.19
N GLY A 193 -4.84 -3.79 -6.46
CA GLY A 193 -4.13 -2.68 -7.07
C GLY A 193 -5.04 -1.80 -7.92
N TYR A 194 -4.69 -0.53 -8.10
CA TYR A 194 -5.53 0.41 -8.84
C TYR A 194 -4.67 1.42 -9.60
N ALA A 195 -4.29 1.10 -10.83
CA ALA A 195 -3.56 2.02 -11.71
C ALA A 195 -4.53 2.64 -12.73
N VAL A 196 -4.50 3.97 -12.85
CA VAL A 196 -5.29 4.69 -13.84
C VAL A 196 -4.46 4.83 -15.11
N HIS A 197 -5.09 4.51 -16.24
CA HIS A 197 -4.43 4.50 -17.54
C HIS A 197 -5.21 5.32 -18.57
N LEU A 198 -4.52 5.66 -19.64
CA LEU A 198 -5.16 6.09 -20.88
C LEU A 198 -5.43 4.85 -21.73
N TYR A 199 -6.69 4.62 -22.06
CA TYR A 199 -7.14 3.64 -23.03
C TYR A 199 -7.35 4.33 -24.37
N TYR A 200 -7.02 3.65 -25.47
CA TYR A 200 -7.21 4.19 -26.81
C TYR A 200 -7.55 3.10 -27.82
N ARG A 201 -8.22 3.48 -28.91
CA ARG A 201 -8.54 2.60 -30.03
C ARG A 201 -7.32 2.43 -30.94
N ARG A 202 -6.63 1.29 -30.83
CA ARG A 202 -5.41 1.00 -31.60
C ARG A 202 -5.66 1.00 -33.10
N ASP A 203 -6.82 0.52 -33.54
CA ASP A 203 -7.24 0.55 -34.94
C ASP A 203 -7.39 1.98 -35.48
N LEU A 204 -8.05 2.87 -34.74
CA LEU A 204 -8.18 4.28 -35.12
C LEU A 204 -6.83 4.99 -35.15
N PHE A 205 -5.97 4.74 -34.15
CA PHE A 205 -4.65 5.34 -34.06
C PHE A 205 -3.74 4.85 -35.20
N SER A 206 -3.72 3.55 -35.47
CA SER A 206 -2.94 2.97 -36.57
C SER A 206 -3.40 3.50 -37.92
N ALA A 207 -4.72 3.59 -38.17
CA ALA A 207 -5.27 4.12 -39.42
C ALA A 207 -4.92 5.61 -39.62
N ALA A 208 -4.82 6.37 -38.53
CA ALA A 208 -4.48 7.79 -38.56
C ALA A 208 -2.97 8.07 -38.50
N GLY A 209 -2.12 7.04 -38.40
CA GLY A 209 -0.67 7.19 -38.23
C GLY A 209 -0.28 7.82 -36.89
N LEU A 210 -1.09 7.62 -35.84
CA LEU A 210 -0.94 8.23 -34.52
C LEU A 210 -0.29 7.26 -33.53
N ARG A 211 0.52 7.82 -32.63
CA ARG A 211 0.99 7.17 -31.40
C ARG A 211 0.13 7.62 -30.20
N PRO A 212 0.16 6.89 -29.06
CA PRO A 212 -0.42 7.38 -27.81
C PRO A 212 0.11 8.78 -27.44
N PRO A 213 -0.75 9.68 -26.91
CA PRO A 213 -0.33 11.01 -26.52
C PRO A 213 0.61 10.96 -25.31
N ARG A 214 1.72 11.70 -25.39
CA ARG A 214 2.70 11.86 -24.31
C ARG A 214 2.43 13.10 -23.46
N THR A 215 1.64 14.05 -23.95
CA THR A 215 1.25 15.27 -23.23
C THR A 215 -0.25 15.47 -23.26
N TRP A 216 -0.78 16.21 -22.29
CA TRP A 216 -2.20 16.56 -22.27
C TRP A 216 -2.62 17.38 -23.50
N ASP A 217 -1.73 18.22 -24.04
CA ASP A 217 -2.00 18.97 -25.28
C ASP A 217 -2.12 18.05 -26.50
N GLU A 218 -1.28 17.01 -26.61
CA GLU A 218 -1.43 15.97 -27.63
C GLU A 218 -2.76 15.21 -27.45
N ALA A 219 -3.13 14.88 -26.21
CA ALA A 219 -4.42 14.22 -25.93
C ALA A 219 -5.61 15.09 -26.35
N ILE A 220 -5.58 16.40 -26.10
CA ILE A 220 -6.60 17.34 -26.54
C ILE A 220 -6.67 17.41 -28.08
N ALA A 221 -5.52 17.47 -28.76
CA ALA A 221 -5.46 17.51 -30.22
C ALA A 221 -6.03 16.24 -30.85
N ILE A 222 -5.70 15.06 -30.31
CA ILE A 222 -6.22 13.78 -30.78
C ILE A 222 -7.73 13.66 -30.48
N ALA A 223 -8.17 14.07 -29.28
CA ALA A 223 -9.59 14.06 -28.94
C ALA A 223 -10.40 14.95 -29.90
N ARG A 224 -9.91 16.16 -30.19
CA ARG A 224 -10.51 17.06 -31.19
C ARG A 224 -10.63 16.42 -32.57
N ARG A 225 -9.60 15.69 -33.00
CA ARG A 225 -9.56 15.06 -34.33
C ARG A 225 -10.65 14.01 -34.53
N PHE A 226 -10.95 13.22 -33.50
CA PHE A 226 -11.94 12.14 -33.58
C PHE A 226 -13.35 12.56 -33.15
N ASN A 227 -13.50 13.67 -32.45
CA ASN A 227 -14.80 14.12 -31.95
C ASN A 227 -15.75 14.53 -33.10
N GLY A 228 -16.99 14.03 -33.06
CA GLY A 228 -18.00 14.25 -34.08
C GLY A 228 -17.74 13.46 -35.37
N THR A 229 -16.99 12.36 -35.29
CA THR A 229 -16.83 11.40 -36.40
C THR A 229 -17.61 10.11 -36.10
N ASP A 230 -17.71 9.20 -37.06
CA ASP A 230 -18.32 7.87 -36.88
C ASP A 230 -17.22 6.87 -36.52
N LEU A 231 -17.11 6.52 -35.24
CA LEU A 231 -16.06 5.65 -34.69
C LEU A 231 -16.52 4.20 -34.50
N ASP A 232 -17.83 3.99 -34.41
CA ASP A 232 -18.46 2.69 -34.17
C ASP A 232 -19.06 2.06 -35.44
N GLY A 233 -19.08 2.79 -36.56
CA GLY A 233 -19.51 2.36 -37.88
C GLY A 233 -21.03 2.32 -38.06
N ASP A 234 -21.78 3.06 -37.26
CA ASP A 234 -23.25 3.11 -37.34
C ASP A 234 -23.79 4.09 -38.40
N GLY A 235 -22.89 4.83 -39.08
CA GLY A 235 -23.22 5.81 -40.10
C GLY A 235 -23.52 7.21 -39.55
N ALA A 236 -23.45 7.43 -38.24
CA ALA A 236 -23.69 8.72 -37.60
C ALA A 236 -22.39 9.35 -37.08
N ALA A 237 -22.10 10.57 -37.55
CA ALA A 237 -20.96 11.37 -37.12
C ALA A 237 -21.22 12.04 -35.75
N ASN A 238 -21.37 11.25 -34.69
CA ASN A 238 -21.79 11.72 -33.36
C ASN A 238 -20.97 11.14 -32.19
N ASP A 239 -19.84 10.50 -32.48
CA ASP A 239 -18.99 9.88 -31.46
C ASP A 239 -17.96 10.86 -30.89
N TYR A 240 -17.30 10.45 -29.81
CA TYR A 240 -16.53 11.34 -28.96
C TYR A 240 -15.02 11.09 -29.08
N GLY A 241 -14.26 12.16 -28.95
CA GLY A 241 -12.80 12.07 -28.87
C GLY A 241 -12.33 11.37 -27.59
N MET A 242 -13.10 11.47 -26.51
CA MET A 242 -12.72 11.02 -25.19
C MET A 242 -13.93 10.53 -24.36
N CYS A 243 -13.70 9.58 -23.48
CA CYS A 243 -14.60 9.17 -22.41
C CYS A 243 -13.88 9.28 -21.07
N MET A 244 -14.21 10.27 -20.23
CA MET A 244 -13.51 10.43 -18.94
C MET A 244 -14.44 10.60 -17.73
N TRP A 245 -15.73 10.86 -17.93
CA TRP A 245 -16.61 11.17 -16.81
C TRP A 245 -17.14 9.92 -16.14
N GLN A 246 -17.05 9.88 -14.82
CA GLN A 246 -17.78 8.92 -14.00
C GLN A 246 -18.94 9.67 -13.33
N PRO A 247 -20.00 8.97 -12.89
CA PRO A 247 -21.11 9.63 -12.20
C PRO A 247 -20.62 10.44 -11.01
N ALA A 248 -21.20 11.63 -10.77
CA ALA A 248 -20.80 12.51 -9.67
C ALA A 248 -20.93 11.87 -8.27
N THR A 249 -21.70 10.80 -8.15
CA THR A 249 -21.85 9.99 -6.92
C THR A 249 -20.75 8.94 -6.73
N CYS A 250 -19.84 8.80 -7.69
CA CYS A 250 -18.73 7.86 -7.64
C CYS A 250 -17.46 8.58 -7.17
N PHE A 251 -16.81 8.08 -6.12
CA PHE A 251 -15.57 8.67 -5.59
C PHE A 251 -14.45 8.70 -6.64
N SER A 252 -14.41 7.68 -7.51
CA SER A 252 -13.52 7.64 -8.67
C SER A 252 -13.67 8.84 -9.59
N GLY A 253 -14.80 9.55 -9.59
CA GLY A 253 -15.06 10.70 -10.47
C GLY A 253 -14.07 11.85 -10.33
N SER A 254 -13.24 11.87 -9.28
CA SER A 254 -12.11 12.79 -9.13
C SER A 254 -10.92 12.46 -10.05
N GLN A 255 -10.85 11.24 -10.60
CA GLN A 255 -9.72 10.69 -11.36
C GLN A 255 -9.25 11.56 -12.52
N PRO A 256 -10.13 12.11 -13.40
CA PRO A 256 -9.65 12.90 -14.53
C PRO A 256 -8.89 14.15 -14.07
N LEU A 257 -9.38 14.85 -13.05
CA LEU A 257 -8.70 16.03 -12.52
C LEU A 257 -7.42 15.66 -11.78
N ALA A 258 -7.45 14.60 -10.96
CA ALA A 258 -6.26 14.12 -10.25
C ALA A 258 -5.16 13.65 -11.22
N ALA A 259 -5.53 12.98 -12.31
CA ALA A 259 -4.62 12.58 -13.38
C ALA A 259 -3.94 13.80 -14.02
N VAL A 260 -4.69 14.84 -14.39
CA VAL A 260 -4.11 16.06 -14.95
C VAL A 260 -3.20 16.77 -13.93
N LEU A 261 -3.65 16.89 -12.68
CA LEU A 261 -2.88 17.52 -11.61
C LEU A 261 -1.58 16.78 -11.29
N SER A 262 -1.57 15.44 -11.36
CA SER A 262 -0.38 14.65 -11.03
C SER A 262 0.83 15.06 -11.86
N ALA A 263 0.65 15.20 -13.17
CA ALA A 263 1.71 15.62 -14.09
C ALA A 263 2.17 17.07 -13.89
N MET A 264 1.33 17.93 -13.30
CA MET A 264 1.66 19.35 -13.08
C MET A 264 2.21 19.63 -11.68
N ALA A 265 1.80 18.88 -10.67
CA ALA A 265 2.10 19.17 -9.26
C ALA A 265 3.17 18.24 -8.67
N LEU A 266 3.22 16.97 -9.09
CA LEU A 266 4.20 16.00 -8.60
C LEU A 266 5.42 15.96 -9.53
N ALA A 267 6.43 16.78 -9.24
CA ALA A 267 7.63 16.86 -10.07
C ALA A 267 8.84 16.08 -9.50
N ARG A 268 8.86 15.84 -8.18
CA ARG A 268 10.02 15.31 -7.45
C ARG A 268 9.75 13.99 -6.74
N GLY A 269 8.75 13.23 -7.20
CA GLY A 269 8.33 11.99 -6.57
C GLY A 269 7.98 12.17 -5.10
N ASP A 270 8.41 11.21 -4.29
CA ASP A 270 7.80 10.90 -2.98
C ASP A 270 7.89 12.04 -1.97
N VAL A 271 8.99 12.79 -2.00
CA VAL A 271 9.25 13.84 -1.01
C VAL A 271 8.73 15.22 -1.43
N GLY A 272 8.32 15.38 -2.70
CA GLY A 272 7.96 16.67 -3.28
C GLY A 272 6.59 17.19 -2.84
N GLY A 273 5.71 16.29 -2.41
CA GLY A 273 4.29 16.58 -2.21
C GLY A 273 3.55 16.89 -3.51
N MET A 274 2.26 16.57 -3.54
CA MET A 274 1.35 16.85 -4.67
C MET A 274 0.20 17.73 -4.20
N TRP A 275 -0.50 17.31 -3.15
CA TRP A 275 -1.72 17.96 -2.66
C TRP A 275 -1.45 19.19 -1.78
N PHE A 276 -0.31 19.17 -1.08
CA PHE A 276 0.18 20.26 -0.27
C PHE A 276 1.68 20.41 -0.47
N ASN A 277 2.18 21.63 -0.33
CA ASN A 277 3.59 21.83 -0.04
C ASN A 277 3.87 21.18 1.33
N PRO A 278 4.75 20.18 1.43
CA PRO A 278 4.94 19.47 2.68
C PRO A 278 5.64 20.31 3.76
N ALA A 279 6.41 21.34 3.40
CA ALA A 279 7.00 22.28 4.35
C ALA A 279 5.94 23.23 4.92
N THR A 280 5.22 23.93 4.03
CA THR A 280 4.35 25.06 4.41
C THR A 280 2.88 24.69 4.59
N MET A 281 2.47 23.49 4.18
CA MET A 281 1.07 23.06 4.09
C MET A 281 0.20 23.94 3.19
N LYS A 282 0.80 24.71 2.26
CA LYS A 282 0.02 25.41 1.21
C LYS A 282 -0.69 24.38 0.33
N SER A 283 -2.02 24.44 0.28
CA SER A 283 -2.85 23.56 -0.53
C SER A 283 -2.71 23.84 -2.02
N LEU A 284 -2.68 22.78 -2.84
CA LEU A 284 -2.64 22.84 -4.30
C LEU A 284 -3.81 23.64 -4.89
N VAL A 285 -5.00 23.60 -4.27
CA VAL A 285 -6.19 24.39 -4.68
C VAL A 285 -5.90 25.90 -4.73
N ASN A 286 -4.95 26.34 -3.92
CA ASN A 286 -4.55 27.75 -3.74
C ASN A 286 -3.24 28.06 -4.47
N THR A 287 -2.97 27.39 -5.59
CA THR A 287 -1.75 27.59 -6.41
C THR A 287 -2.07 27.89 -7.87
N ALA A 288 -1.06 28.26 -8.66
CA ALA A 288 -1.15 28.43 -10.11
C ALA A 288 -1.44 27.12 -10.88
N ALA A 289 -1.14 25.96 -10.30
CA ALA A 289 -1.41 24.66 -10.96
C ALA A 289 -2.91 24.37 -11.07
N TRP A 290 -3.70 24.80 -10.09
CA TRP A 290 -5.14 24.53 -10.05
C TRP A 290 -5.91 25.09 -11.26
N PRO A 291 -5.88 26.41 -11.55
CA PRO A 291 -6.53 26.95 -12.74
C PRO A 291 -5.98 26.36 -14.05
N ARG A 292 -4.67 26.05 -14.12
CA ARG A 292 -4.07 25.44 -15.31
C ARG A 292 -4.61 24.03 -15.56
N ALA A 293 -4.70 23.20 -14.53
CA ALA A 293 -5.28 21.86 -14.63
C ALA A 293 -6.77 21.89 -14.97
N LEU A 294 -7.53 22.82 -14.38
CA LEU A 294 -8.94 23.03 -14.72
C LEU A 294 -9.13 23.48 -16.17
N GLN A 295 -8.22 24.29 -16.71
CA GLN A 295 -8.23 24.67 -18.11
C GLN A 295 -7.99 23.45 -19.02
N THR A 296 -6.99 22.62 -18.72
CA THR A 296 -6.74 21.36 -19.45
C THR A 296 -7.94 20.43 -19.39
N LEU A 297 -8.52 20.24 -18.19
CA LEU A 297 -9.71 19.41 -18.02
C LEU A 297 -10.92 19.97 -18.79
N SER A 298 -11.11 21.29 -18.80
CA SER A 298 -12.19 21.95 -19.56
C SER A 298 -12.01 21.80 -21.08
N GLN A 299 -10.78 21.79 -21.59
CA GLN A 299 -10.50 21.55 -23.00
C GLN A 299 -10.76 20.09 -23.38
N LEU A 300 -10.39 19.15 -22.52
CA LEU A 300 -10.71 17.73 -22.70
C LEU A 300 -12.23 17.49 -22.62
N ALA A 301 -12.92 18.17 -21.69
CA ALA A 301 -14.37 18.11 -21.50
C ALA A 301 -15.15 18.44 -22.77
N ALA A 302 -14.66 19.39 -23.57
CA ALA A 302 -15.29 19.80 -24.82
C ALA A 302 -15.37 18.69 -25.89
N TYR A 303 -14.55 17.64 -25.74
CA TYR A 303 -14.51 16.48 -26.64
C TYR A 303 -14.86 15.17 -25.93
N SER A 304 -15.34 15.27 -24.68
CA SER A 304 -15.73 14.11 -23.90
C SER A 304 -17.20 13.78 -24.12
N ALA A 305 -17.52 12.50 -24.14
CA ALA A 305 -18.89 12.04 -23.96
C ALA A 305 -19.50 12.70 -22.71
N PRO A 306 -20.80 13.03 -22.70
CA PRO A 306 -21.45 13.63 -21.53
C PRO A 306 -21.41 12.68 -20.33
N MET A 307 -21.40 13.24 -19.13
CA MET A 307 -21.44 12.43 -17.91
C MET A 307 -22.77 11.67 -17.86
N ALA A 308 -22.69 10.34 -17.99
CA ALA A 308 -23.87 9.50 -17.87
C ALA A 308 -24.40 9.55 -16.43
N PRO A 309 -25.73 9.60 -16.22
CA PRO A 309 -26.30 9.33 -14.90
C PRO A 309 -25.90 7.92 -14.45
N LYS A 310 -26.03 7.64 -13.14
CA LYS A 310 -25.65 6.34 -12.55
C LYS A 310 -26.36 5.21 -13.31
N ALA A 311 -25.64 4.54 -14.20
CA ALA A 311 -26.10 3.31 -14.84
C ALA A 311 -25.97 2.17 -13.84
N ASP A 312 -26.71 1.07 -14.04
CA ASP A 312 -26.59 -0.18 -13.27
C ASP A 312 -25.24 -0.91 -13.45
N THR A 313 -24.20 -0.18 -13.86
CA THR A 313 -22.85 -0.65 -14.19
C THR A 313 -21.83 -0.13 -13.19
N ASP A 314 -20.64 -0.75 -13.15
CA ASP A 314 -19.55 -0.32 -12.27
C ASP A 314 -19.22 1.16 -12.51
N CYS A 315 -19.25 1.96 -11.44
CA CYS A 315 -19.13 3.41 -11.57
C CYS A 315 -17.74 3.90 -12.02
N ALA A 316 -16.73 3.03 -12.06
CA ALA A 316 -15.42 3.37 -12.61
C ALA A 316 -15.25 3.06 -14.10
N TYR A 317 -16.23 2.40 -14.74
CA TYR A 317 -16.19 1.97 -16.13
C TYR A 317 -16.77 3.01 -17.10
N GLN A 318 -16.18 3.15 -18.28
CA GLN A 318 -16.66 4.00 -19.37
C GLN A 318 -17.34 3.15 -20.46
N PRO A 319 -18.68 2.97 -20.43
CA PRO A 319 -19.37 2.05 -21.33
C PRO A 319 -19.34 2.47 -22.80
N LEU A 320 -19.31 3.78 -23.09
CA LEU A 320 -19.28 4.30 -24.46
C LEU A 320 -17.97 3.95 -25.19
N PHE A 321 -16.86 3.81 -24.47
CA PHE A 321 -15.61 3.31 -25.07
C PHE A 321 -15.77 1.87 -25.54
N GLY A 322 -16.36 0.99 -24.71
CA GLY A 322 -16.65 -0.39 -25.09
C GLY A 322 -17.67 -0.54 -26.23
N GLN A 323 -18.56 0.43 -26.36
CA GLN A 323 -19.49 0.53 -27.49
C GLN A 323 -18.81 1.05 -28.77
N GLY A 324 -17.52 1.38 -28.74
CA GLY A 324 -16.78 1.91 -29.88
C GLY A 324 -16.94 3.40 -30.13
N ARG A 325 -17.70 4.10 -29.27
CA ARG A 325 -18.12 5.51 -29.44
C ARG A 325 -17.15 6.54 -28.88
N CYS A 326 -16.00 6.08 -28.39
CA CYS A 326 -14.92 6.95 -27.90
C CYS A 326 -13.58 6.52 -28.49
N ALA A 327 -12.79 7.47 -28.97
CA ALA A 327 -11.44 7.20 -29.46
C ALA A 327 -10.44 6.92 -28.33
N MET A 328 -10.61 7.61 -27.19
CA MET A 328 -9.80 7.44 -25.98
C MET A 328 -10.69 7.38 -24.72
N ALA A 329 -10.16 6.83 -23.64
CA ALA A 329 -10.78 6.90 -22.32
C ALA A 329 -9.73 7.04 -21.20
N ILE A 330 -10.08 7.75 -20.13
CA ILE A 330 -9.34 7.70 -18.86
C ILE A 330 -10.09 6.74 -17.95
N GLY A 331 -9.42 5.68 -17.49
CA GLY A 331 -10.10 4.65 -16.72
C GLY A 331 -9.19 3.87 -15.77
N SER A 332 -9.83 3.12 -14.89
CA SER A 332 -9.18 2.14 -14.01
C SER A 332 -8.95 0.81 -14.75
N PRO A 333 -8.39 -0.23 -14.08
CA PRO A 333 -8.24 -1.55 -14.68
C PRO A 333 -9.54 -2.18 -15.17
N ILE A 334 -10.72 -1.75 -14.67
CA ILE A 334 -12.00 -2.29 -15.11
C ILE A 334 -12.27 -2.05 -16.60
N GLN A 335 -11.72 -0.99 -17.18
CA GLN A 335 -11.91 -0.65 -18.58
C GLN A 335 -11.35 -1.75 -19.47
N PHE A 336 -10.07 -2.09 -19.33
CA PHE A 336 -9.45 -3.22 -20.02
C PHE A 336 -10.26 -4.50 -19.81
N LYS A 337 -10.62 -4.77 -18.56
CA LYS A 337 -11.27 -6.03 -18.22
C LYS A 337 -12.61 -6.19 -18.92
N TYR A 338 -13.51 -5.21 -18.81
CA TYR A 338 -14.82 -5.32 -19.44
C TYR A 338 -14.73 -5.32 -20.97
N ASP A 339 -13.78 -4.59 -21.54
CA ASP A 339 -13.67 -4.47 -22.99
C ASP A 339 -12.92 -5.60 -23.68
N SER A 340 -12.05 -6.31 -22.97
CA SER A 340 -11.26 -7.39 -23.54
C SER A 340 -11.91 -8.78 -23.35
N LEU A 341 -12.90 -8.90 -22.47
CA LEU A 341 -13.56 -10.17 -22.16
C LEU A 341 -14.38 -10.70 -23.34
N GLU A 342 -14.23 -12.00 -23.59
CA GLU A 342 -15.07 -12.73 -24.54
C GLU A 342 -16.54 -12.79 -24.11
N VAL A 343 -16.78 -13.09 -22.82
CA VAL A 343 -18.14 -13.16 -22.25
C VAL A 343 -18.38 -11.91 -21.41
N PRO A 344 -19.40 -11.09 -21.75
CA PRO A 344 -19.75 -9.92 -20.97
C PRO A 344 -20.13 -10.28 -19.54
N VAL A 345 -19.71 -9.42 -18.62
CA VAL A 345 -19.96 -9.58 -17.19
C VAL A 345 -21.45 -9.46 -16.86
N VAL A 346 -22.16 -8.59 -17.59
CA VAL A 346 -23.61 -8.42 -17.46
C VAL A 346 -24.32 -9.39 -18.41
N PRO A 347 -25.13 -10.34 -17.89
CA PRO A 347 -25.86 -11.29 -18.71
C PRO A 347 -26.73 -10.59 -19.78
N GLY A 348 -26.70 -11.09 -21.01
CA GLY A 348 -27.49 -10.55 -22.12
C GLY A 348 -26.88 -9.33 -22.82
N GLN A 349 -25.77 -8.77 -22.33
CA GLN A 349 -25.01 -7.78 -23.09
C GLN A 349 -24.21 -8.44 -24.22
N ARG A 350 -23.89 -7.67 -25.25
CA ARG A 350 -22.98 -8.09 -26.32
C ARG A 350 -21.52 -7.87 -25.89
N PRO A 351 -20.57 -8.67 -26.39
CA PRO A 351 -19.15 -8.39 -26.25
C PRO A 351 -18.82 -6.96 -26.71
N SER A 352 -17.81 -6.38 -26.09
CA SER A 352 -17.32 -5.05 -26.42
C SER A 352 -16.95 -4.96 -27.90
N ARG A 353 -17.36 -3.88 -28.58
CA ARG A 353 -17.06 -3.64 -30.00
C ARG A 353 -15.57 -3.38 -30.25
N VAL A 354 -14.84 -3.03 -29.19
CA VAL A 354 -13.41 -2.66 -29.27
C VAL A 354 -12.48 -3.79 -28.85
N ARG A 355 -13.02 -4.96 -28.51
CA ARG A 355 -12.25 -6.14 -28.12
C ARG A 355 -11.19 -6.49 -29.17
N GLY A 356 -9.96 -6.71 -28.73
CA GLY A 356 -8.81 -6.98 -29.59
C GLY A 356 -8.22 -5.76 -30.30
N ARG A 357 -8.76 -4.57 -30.02
CA ARG A 357 -8.33 -3.28 -30.61
C ARG A 357 -7.99 -2.26 -29.52
N ILE A 358 -7.82 -2.71 -28.28
CA ILE A 358 -7.57 -1.84 -27.14
C ILE A 358 -6.06 -1.60 -27.03
N GLY A 359 -5.68 -0.34 -27.03
CA GLY A 359 -4.37 0.11 -26.57
C GLY A 359 -4.47 0.65 -25.15
N VAL A 360 -3.40 0.47 -24.38
CA VAL A 360 -3.26 1.01 -23.02
C VAL A 360 -1.92 1.73 -22.95
N ALA A 361 -1.93 2.94 -22.38
CA ALA A 361 -0.75 3.76 -22.18
C ALA A 361 -0.75 4.37 -20.78
N GLU A 362 0.43 4.81 -20.34
CA GLU A 362 0.54 5.71 -19.19
C GLU A 362 -0.25 7.00 -19.43
N LEU A 363 -0.60 7.68 -18.35
CA LEU A 363 -1.28 8.96 -18.45
C LEU A 363 -0.36 10.02 -19.10
N PRO A 364 -0.92 10.94 -19.89
CA PRO A 364 -0.13 12.02 -20.49
C PRO A 364 0.57 12.88 -19.43
N GLY A 365 1.79 13.31 -19.75
CA GLY A 365 2.59 14.17 -18.89
C GLY A 365 2.39 15.67 -19.15
N SER A 366 3.18 16.50 -18.46
CA SER A 366 3.16 17.96 -18.58
C SER A 366 4.55 18.53 -18.88
N PRO A 367 4.69 19.46 -19.86
CA PRO A 367 5.93 20.19 -20.09
C PRO A 367 6.16 21.31 -19.05
N VAL A 368 5.17 21.60 -18.21
CA VAL A 368 5.24 22.61 -17.15
C VAL A 368 4.83 22.03 -15.81
N VAL A 369 5.52 22.42 -14.74
CA VAL A 369 5.26 21.98 -13.38
C VAL A 369 5.14 23.17 -12.44
N LEU A 370 4.44 22.97 -11.33
CA LEU A 370 4.33 23.95 -10.25
C LEU A 370 5.69 24.13 -9.57
N ASP A 371 6.14 25.37 -9.51
CA ASP A 371 7.13 25.80 -8.53
C ASP A 371 6.40 26.27 -7.26
N TRP A 372 6.58 25.52 -6.18
CA TRP A 372 5.93 25.78 -4.90
C TRP A 372 6.42 27.06 -4.20
N GLU A 373 7.65 27.50 -4.46
CA GLU A 373 8.23 28.69 -3.81
C GLU A 373 7.70 29.96 -4.47
N THR A 374 7.69 30.00 -5.80
CA THR A 374 7.23 31.16 -6.57
C THR A 374 5.73 31.15 -6.84
N ASP A 375 5.05 30.00 -6.66
CA ASP A 375 3.66 29.78 -7.03
C ASP A 375 3.37 30.08 -8.52
N THR A 376 4.27 29.61 -9.38
CA THR A 376 4.16 29.78 -10.84
C THR A 376 4.32 28.46 -11.56
N MET A 377 3.73 28.36 -12.75
CA MET A 377 3.96 27.23 -13.65
C MET A 377 5.27 27.47 -14.41
N GLN A 378 6.25 26.62 -14.19
CA GLN A 378 7.58 26.71 -14.80
C GLN A 378 7.77 25.57 -15.80
N PRO A 379 8.56 25.76 -16.88
CA PRO A 379 8.98 24.67 -17.74
C PRO A 379 9.60 23.55 -16.92
N CYS A 380 9.41 22.32 -17.34
CA CYS A 380 10.07 21.17 -16.74
C CYS A 380 11.50 21.07 -17.28
N ASP A 381 12.44 20.73 -16.40
CA ASP A 381 13.82 20.40 -16.76
C ASP A 381 14.36 19.34 -15.77
N PRO A 382 15.52 18.70 -16.01
CA PRO A 382 16.02 17.65 -15.14
C PRO A 382 16.29 18.08 -13.68
N ALA A 383 16.46 19.38 -13.42
CA ALA A 383 16.67 19.88 -12.06
C ALA A 383 15.33 20.04 -11.30
N ARG A 384 14.29 20.56 -11.97
CA ARG A 384 12.94 20.70 -11.38
C ARG A 384 12.17 19.38 -11.38
N CYS A 385 12.36 18.58 -12.41
CA CYS A 385 11.69 17.31 -12.67
C CYS A 385 12.72 16.19 -12.91
N PRO A 386 13.31 15.60 -11.87
CA PRO A 386 14.35 14.57 -12.03
C PRO A 386 13.89 13.31 -12.79
N PHE A 387 12.58 13.10 -12.87
CA PHE A 387 11.96 11.94 -13.54
C PHE A 387 11.38 12.28 -14.92
N ALA A 388 11.67 13.47 -15.46
CA ALA A 388 11.15 13.88 -16.74
C ALA A 388 11.76 13.09 -17.90
N VAL A 389 10.94 12.86 -18.93
CA VAL A 389 11.35 12.19 -20.17
C VAL A 389 11.59 13.23 -21.25
N PRO A 390 12.71 13.18 -21.99
CA PRO A 390 12.99 14.13 -23.07
C PRO A 390 12.19 13.76 -24.32
N ILE A 391 11.61 14.76 -24.98
CA ILE A 391 10.92 14.63 -26.26
C ILE A 391 11.53 15.60 -27.29
N SER A 392 11.83 15.10 -28.49
CA SER A 392 12.22 15.95 -29.61
C SER A 392 11.07 16.85 -30.07
N THR A 393 11.35 18.12 -30.33
CA THR A 393 10.37 19.07 -30.90
C THR A 393 9.79 18.61 -32.25
N SER A 394 10.53 17.85 -33.05
CA SER A 394 10.01 17.23 -34.29
C SER A 394 8.81 16.32 -34.02
N ASP A 395 8.80 15.63 -32.87
CA ASP A 395 7.75 14.68 -32.51
C ASP A 395 6.52 15.36 -31.89
N LEU A 396 6.67 16.60 -31.40
CA LEU A 396 5.59 17.45 -30.89
C LEU A 396 4.88 18.21 -32.03
N MET A 397 5.63 18.60 -33.06
CA MET A 397 5.11 19.33 -34.23
C MET A 397 4.22 18.47 -35.15
N LEU A 398 4.39 17.14 -35.15
CA LEU A 398 3.59 16.20 -35.96
C LEU A 398 2.08 16.19 -35.63
N LEU A 399 1.66 16.82 -34.53
CA LEU A 399 0.26 16.91 -34.10
C LEU A 399 -0.28 18.36 -34.08
N GLY A 400 0.49 19.34 -34.56
CA GLY A 400 0.10 20.76 -34.48
C GLY A 400 0.08 21.33 -33.06
N SER A 401 0.69 20.63 -32.10
CA SER A 401 0.75 20.98 -30.68
C SER A 401 1.99 21.84 -30.41
N ALA A 402 1.97 23.11 -30.84
CA ALA A 402 2.93 24.07 -30.32
C ALA A 402 2.61 24.34 -28.84
N PRO A 403 3.58 24.30 -27.91
CA PRO A 403 3.34 24.74 -26.54
C PRO A 403 2.87 26.20 -26.59
N ALA A 404 1.71 26.47 -25.98
CA ALA A 404 1.19 27.83 -25.84
C ALA A 404 2.04 28.60 -24.81
N LEU A 405 3.25 28.98 -25.21
CA LEU A 405 4.08 29.97 -24.53
C LEU A 405 4.49 30.99 -25.58
N THR A 406 3.63 31.98 -25.77
CA THR A 406 4.04 33.24 -26.39
C THR A 406 5.08 33.89 -25.47
N ASN A 407 6.32 33.98 -25.97
CA ASN A 407 7.36 34.84 -25.43
C ASN A 407 6.80 36.23 -25.10
N THR A 408 6.72 36.57 -23.82
CA THR A 408 6.63 37.96 -23.37
C THR A 408 7.95 38.34 -22.70
N GLY A 409 8.74 39.13 -23.44
CA GLY A 409 9.70 40.07 -22.86
C GLY A 409 11.15 39.63 -22.76
N SER A 410 11.93 39.88 -23.81
CA SER A 410 13.14 40.72 -23.69
C SER A 410 13.75 40.96 -25.08
N SER A 411 13.43 42.12 -25.64
CA SER A 411 14.24 42.75 -26.67
C SER A 411 15.62 43.09 -26.09
N SER A 412 16.66 42.39 -26.55
CA SER A 412 18.01 42.95 -26.53
C SER A 412 18.71 42.61 -27.84
N SER A 413 19.02 43.67 -28.58
CA SER A 413 19.84 43.67 -29.77
C SER A 413 21.30 43.42 -29.41
N SER A 414 21.98 42.49 -30.09
CA SER A 414 23.30 42.77 -30.71
C SER A 414 23.91 41.57 -31.45
N SER A 415 24.37 41.89 -32.66
CA SER A 415 25.54 41.38 -33.40
C SER A 415 25.66 39.88 -33.75
N SER A 416 25.55 39.67 -35.05
CA SER A 416 26.10 38.60 -35.87
C SER A 416 27.54 38.19 -35.55
N SER A 417 27.77 36.89 -35.39
CA SER A 417 28.96 36.23 -35.92
C SER A 417 28.58 34.83 -36.38
N GLY A 418 28.94 34.51 -37.62
CA GLY A 418 28.59 33.26 -38.28
C GLY A 418 29.34 32.08 -37.66
N GLY A 419 28.56 31.08 -37.24
CA GLY A 419 29.03 29.76 -36.88
C GLY A 419 27.97 28.75 -37.28
N SER A 420 28.28 27.93 -38.29
CA SER A 420 27.43 26.83 -38.74
C SER A 420 27.40 25.75 -37.66
N SER A 421 26.51 25.88 -36.67
CA SER A 421 26.17 24.78 -35.76
C SER A 421 24.98 24.02 -36.35
N LYS A 422 25.21 22.77 -36.75
CA LYS A 422 24.15 21.78 -36.99
C LYS A 422 23.14 21.89 -35.84
N GLY A 423 21.89 22.21 -36.16
CA GLY A 423 20.84 22.50 -35.18
C GLY A 423 20.67 21.33 -34.21
N ALA A 424 21.08 21.53 -32.96
CA ALA A 424 20.64 20.68 -31.87
C ALA A 424 19.12 20.83 -31.78
N GLY A 425 18.37 19.75 -32.04
CA GLY A 425 16.92 19.75 -31.92
C GLY A 425 16.50 20.22 -30.53
N VAL A 426 15.53 21.13 -30.45
CA VAL A 426 15.03 21.64 -29.17
C VAL A 426 14.36 20.47 -28.44
N VAL A 427 14.90 20.07 -27.29
CA VAL A 427 14.34 19.00 -26.46
C VAL A 427 13.39 19.62 -25.44
N THR A 428 12.15 19.13 -25.39
CA THR A 428 11.18 19.47 -24.35
C THR A 428 11.13 18.34 -23.33
N TRP A 429 11.34 18.67 -22.05
CA TRP A 429 11.23 17.71 -20.96
C TRP A 429 9.78 17.61 -20.49
N ILE A 430 9.27 16.39 -20.38
CA ILE A 430 7.90 16.13 -19.93
C ILE A 430 7.94 15.44 -18.57
N ASN A 431 7.32 16.07 -17.57
CA ASN A 431 7.05 15.42 -16.31
C ASN A 431 5.97 14.36 -16.50
N VAL A 432 6.33 13.10 -16.32
CA VAL A 432 5.40 11.97 -16.34
C VAL A 432 5.18 11.54 -14.89
N ALA A 433 3.93 11.61 -14.45
CA ALA A 433 3.51 11.20 -13.12
C ALA A 433 2.31 10.27 -13.27
N PRO A 434 2.51 8.94 -13.37
CA PRO A 434 1.39 7.99 -13.38
C PRO A 434 0.53 8.17 -12.13
N TYR A 435 -0.75 7.77 -12.19
CA TYR A 435 -1.68 8.00 -11.09
C TYR A 435 -2.33 6.70 -10.61
N THR A 436 -2.30 6.48 -9.30
CA THR A 436 -3.05 5.41 -8.63
C THR A 436 -4.18 6.01 -7.78
N SER A 437 -5.39 5.99 -8.34
CA SER A 437 -6.57 6.37 -7.56
C SER A 437 -6.84 5.33 -6.49
N VAL A 438 -7.42 5.77 -5.38
CA VAL A 438 -7.65 5.09 -4.11
C VAL A 438 -6.40 4.44 -3.49
N THR A 439 -5.25 4.47 -4.18
CA THR A 439 -3.99 3.82 -3.82
C THR A 439 -4.12 2.28 -3.71
N GLY A 440 -5.18 1.70 -4.30
CA GLY A 440 -5.58 0.30 -4.09
C GLY A 440 -6.41 0.06 -2.82
N THR A 441 -6.74 -1.21 -2.54
CA THR A 441 -7.38 -1.61 -1.27
C THR A 441 -6.40 -2.33 -0.37
N VAL A 442 -6.56 -2.09 0.93
CA VAL A 442 -5.72 -2.62 2.00
C VAL A 442 -6.64 -3.22 3.06
N VAL A 443 -6.24 -4.38 3.57
CA VAL A 443 -6.86 -4.98 4.75
C VAL A 443 -6.15 -4.45 5.99
N TYR A 444 -6.90 -3.75 6.83
CA TYR A 444 -6.43 -3.20 8.10
C TYR A 444 -6.97 -4.07 9.24
N ILE A 445 -6.10 -4.43 10.16
CA ILE A 445 -6.46 -5.19 11.36
C ILE A 445 -6.71 -4.19 12.48
N ASN A 446 -7.80 -4.37 13.21
CA ASN A 446 -8.21 -3.46 14.27
C ASN A 446 -7.33 -3.64 15.52
N ALA A 447 -6.48 -2.66 15.80
CA ALA A 447 -5.58 -2.62 16.96
C ALA A 447 -6.32 -2.65 18.32
N TRP A 448 -7.62 -2.31 18.34
CA TRP A 448 -8.47 -2.33 19.54
C TRP A 448 -9.04 -3.71 19.86
N SER A 449 -8.97 -4.66 18.92
CA SER A 449 -9.40 -6.04 19.18
C SER A 449 -8.45 -6.71 20.18
N PRO A 450 -8.87 -7.72 20.95
CA PRO A 450 -7.95 -8.51 21.77
C PRO A 450 -6.80 -9.10 20.91
N PRO A 451 -5.56 -9.17 21.41
CA PRO A 451 -4.41 -9.64 20.62
C PRO A 451 -4.64 -11.00 19.93
N GLN A 452 -5.32 -11.94 20.61
CA GLN A 452 -5.64 -13.25 20.04
C GLN A 452 -6.57 -13.14 18.81
N GLU A 453 -7.54 -12.22 18.85
CA GLU A 453 -8.47 -11.99 17.73
C GLU A 453 -7.76 -11.29 16.57
N GLN A 454 -6.92 -10.30 16.88
CA GLN A 454 -6.06 -9.64 15.89
C GLN A 454 -5.16 -10.68 15.18
N PHE A 455 -4.58 -11.63 15.93
CA PHE A 455 -3.72 -12.68 15.37
C PHE A 455 -4.51 -13.62 14.44
N ALA A 456 -5.67 -14.09 14.91
CA ALA A 456 -6.50 -15.02 14.16
C ALA A 456 -6.96 -14.40 12.83
N VAL A 457 -7.35 -13.13 12.86
CA VAL A 457 -7.72 -12.38 11.65
C VAL A 457 -6.51 -12.15 10.75
N PHE A 458 -5.33 -11.82 11.29
CA PHE A 458 -4.10 -11.70 10.52
C PHE A 458 -3.80 -12.97 9.73
N VAL A 459 -3.84 -14.13 10.38
CA VAL A 459 -3.55 -15.40 9.71
C VAL A 459 -4.61 -15.73 8.66
N LEU A 460 -5.89 -15.53 8.97
CA LEU A 460 -6.98 -15.74 8.01
C LEU A 460 -6.81 -14.88 6.75
N VAL A 461 -6.48 -13.59 6.93
CA VAL A 461 -6.24 -12.65 5.84
C VAL A 461 -4.99 -13.02 5.07
N ALA A 462 -3.90 -13.40 5.74
CA ALA A 462 -2.66 -13.83 5.09
C ALA A 462 -2.89 -15.06 4.18
N GLN A 463 -3.68 -16.03 4.65
CA GLN A 463 -4.07 -17.20 3.85
C GLN A 463 -4.99 -16.81 2.68
N ALA A 464 -5.95 -15.91 2.90
CA ALA A 464 -6.83 -15.43 1.84
C ALA A 464 -6.08 -14.65 0.74
N LEU A 465 -4.98 -14.00 1.09
CA LEU A 465 -4.18 -13.17 0.18
C LEU A 465 -2.91 -13.85 -0.34
N ARG A 466 -2.69 -15.15 -0.08
CA ARG A 466 -1.54 -15.91 -0.63
C ARG A 466 -1.45 -15.81 -2.15
N PRO A 467 -0.26 -15.97 -2.77
CA PRO A 467 -0.06 -15.81 -4.21
C PRO A 467 -1.01 -16.63 -5.10
N GLU A 468 -1.45 -17.80 -4.66
CA GLU A 468 -2.37 -18.64 -5.44
C GLU A 468 -3.79 -18.07 -5.45
N ASN A 469 -4.23 -17.53 -4.30
CA ASN A 469 -5.56 -16.95 -4.14
C ASN A 469 -5.66 -15.54 -4.75
N SER A 470 -4.53 -14.84 -4.91
CA SER A 470 -4.55 -13.47 -5.44
C SER A 470 -4.98 -13.38 -6.90
N TRP A 471 -4.90 -14.48 -7.67
CA TRP A 471 -5.32 -14.50 -9.07
C TRP A 471 -6.81 -14.20 -9.25
N SER A 472 -7.69 -14.75 -8.42
CA SER A 472 -9.12 -14.44 -8.49
C SER A 472 -9.44 -13.01 -8.05
N LEU A 473 -8.59 -12.38 -7.23
CA LEU A 473 -8.74 -10.97 -6.84
C LEU A 473 -8.28 -10.00 -7.92
N VAL A 474 -7.41 -10.45 -8.83
CA VAL A 474 -6.72 -9.59 -9.80
C VAL A 474 -7.14 -9.86 -11.25
N ALA A 475 -7.32 -11.11 -11.65
CA ALA A 475 -7.64 -11.50 -13.02
C ALA A 475 -9.13 -11.75 -13.25
N SER A 476 -9.95 -11.84 -12.20
CA SER A 476 -11.42 -11.80 -12.37
C SER A 476 -11.86 -10.43 -12.91
N PRO A 477 -13.05 -10.32 -13.53
CA PRO A 477 -13.66 -9.06 -14.01
C PRO A 477 -14.07 -8.08 -12.89
N VAL A 478 -13.14 -7.74 -12.01
CA VAL A 478 -13.30 -6.80 -10.89
C VAL A 478 -12.48 -5.53 -11.11
N ASN A 479 -12.86 -4.43 -10.47
CA ASN A 479 -12.35 -3.07 -10.71
C ASN A 479 -10.90 -2.79 -10.26
N PHE A 480 -10.07 -3.83 -10.15
CA PHE A 480 -8.72 -3.74 -9.62
C PHE A 480 -7.72 -4.52 -10.46
N GLY A 481 -6.46 -4.14 -10.38
CA GLY A 481 -5.38 -4.68 -11.17
C GLY A 481 -4.30 -5.39 -10.35
N PRO A 482 -3.17 -5.72 -11.01
CA PRO A 482 -2.00 -6.38 -10.43
C PRO A 482 -1.51 -5.79 -9.10
N THR A 483 -1.27 -6.65 -8.12
CA THR A 483 -0.63 -6.31 -6.83
C THR A 483 0.74 -6.96 -6.58
N ARG A 484 1.09 -7.99 -7.36
CA ARG A 484 2.27 -8.85 -7.15
C ARG A 484 3.08 -8.95 -8.43
N THR A 485 4.37 -9.21 -8.30
CA THR A 485 5.31 -9.40 -9.43
C THR A 485 4.81 -10.47 -10.41
N GLN A 486 4.37 -11.62 -9.91
CA GLN A 486 3.82 -12.71 -10.72
C GLN A 486 2.62 -12.32 -11.60
N HIS A 487 1.83 -11.30 -11.21
CA HIS A 487 0.68 -10.86 -11.99
C HIS A 487 1.10 -10.09 -13.25
N LEU A 488 2.31 -9.53 -13.25
CA LEU A 488 2.91 -8.80 -14.37
C LEU A 488 3.96 -9.63 -15.13
N ASP A 489 4.37 -10.76 -14.59
CA ASP A 489 5.34 -11.66 -15.21
C ASP A 489 4.77 -12.25 -16.51
N PRO A 490 5.43 -12.03 -17.67
CA PRO A 490 5.04 -12.63 -18.95
C PRO A 490 4.88 -14.15 -18.90
N ALA A 491 5.59 -14.86 -18.02
CA ALA A 491 5.46 -16.31 -17.84
C ALA A 491 4.05 -16.72 -17.39
N ASN A 492 3.32 -15.82 -16.73
CA ASN A 492 1.95 -16.07 -16.26
C ASN A 492 0.86 -15.57 -17.23
N ARG A 493 1.23 -15.19 -18.46
CA ARG A 493 0.27 -14.75 -19.50
C ARG A 493 -0.89 -15.73 -19.69
N GLY A 494 -0.62 -17.04 -19.67
CA GLY A 494 -1.65 -18.07 -19.80
C GLY A 494 -2.73 -18.02 -18.71
N ARG A 495 -2.38 -17.58 -17.49
CA ARG A 495 -3.35 -17.43 -16.39
C ARG A 495 -4.35 -16.31 -16.67
N TRP A 496 -3.90 -15.19 -17.23
CA TRP A 496 -4.79 -14.11 -17.65
C TRP A 496 -5.73 -14.54 -18.77
N LEU A 497 -5.19 -15.21 -19.80
CA LEU A 497 -6.00 -15.67 -20.93
C LEU A 497 -7.08 -16.68 -20.51
N ALA A 498 -6.83 -17.48 -19.47
CA ALA A 498 -7.82 -18.40 -18.91
C ALA A 498 -9.09 -17.70 -18.37
N TYR A 499 -9.04 -16.39 -18.09
CA TYR A 499 -10.21 -15.59 -17.72
C TYR A 499 -10.99 -15.05 -18.94
N GLY A 500 -10.55 -15.33 -20.17
CA GLY A 500 -11.26 -14.95 -21.40
C GLY A 500 -10.89 -13.58 -21.98
N TYR A 501 -9.79 -12.97 -21.50
CA TYR A 501 -9.26 -11.73 -22.08
C TYR A 501 -8.67 -11.96 -23.46
N HIS A 502 -8.80 -10.98 -24.36
CA HIS A 502 -8.24 -11.06 -25.70
C HIS A 502 -6.72 -10.86 -25.67
N GLU A 503 -6.01 -11.73 -26.39
CA GLU A 503 -4.55 -11.77 -26.37
C GLU A 503 -3.90 -10.46 -26.85
N ALA A 504 -4.49 -9.81 -27.85
CA ALA A 504 -3.94 -8.59 -28.44
C ALA A 504 -4.13 -7.34 -27.56
N ASP A 505 -4.93 -7.41 -26.49
CA ASP A 505 -5.14 -6.30 -25.56
C ASP A 505 -4.28 -6.46 -24.29
N LEU A 506 -4.04 -7.72 -23.89
CA LEU A 506 -3.44 -8.07 -22.60
C LEU A 506 -2.03 -7.49 -22.41
N ASP A 507 -1.17 -7.62 -23.42
CA ASP A 507 0.24 -7.22 -23.29
C ASP A 507 0.37 -5.70 -23.11
N ALA A 508 -0.50 -4.91 -23.77
CA ALA A 508 -0.53 -3.46 -23.60
C ALA A 508 -0.97 -3.08 -22.18
N PHE A 509 -1.98 -3.75 -21.64
CA PHE A 509 -2.45 -3.53 -20.27
C PHE A 509 -1.35 -3.85 -19.24
N LEU A 510 -0.76 -5.05 -19.30
CA LEU A 510 0.26 -5.47 -18.34
C LEU A 510 1.52 -4.58 -18.41
N SER A 511 1.95 -4.20 -19.62
CA SER A 511 3.11 -3.31 -19.82
C SER A 511 2.85 -1.90 -19.27
N ALA A 512 1.71 -1.29 -19.59
CA ALA A 512 1.35 0.03 -19.07
C ALA A 512 1.21 0.03 -17.55
N THR A 513 0.63 -1.02 -16.96
CA THR A 513 0.55 -1.19 -15.51
C THR A 513 1.93 -1.37 -14.88
N ALA A 514 2.80 -2.20 -15.47
CA ALA A 514 4.16 -2.41 -14.98
C ALA A 514 4.97 -1.10 -14.98
N SER A 515 4.94 -0.37 -16.09
CA SER A 515 5.63 0.92 -16.23
C SER A 515 5.11 1.94 -15.21
N SER A 516 3.78 2.05 -15.08
CA SER A 516 3.16 2.99 -14.13
C SER A 516 3.56 2.71 -12.69
N LEU A 517 3.49 1.44 -12.26
CA LEU A 517 3.78 1.03 -10.88
C LEU A 517 5.28 0.99 -10.55
N ALA A 518 6.16 0.93 -11.56
CA ALA A 518 7.60 1.06 -11.40
C ALA A 518 8.06 2.52 -11.31
N SER A 519 7.22 3.48 -11.70
CA SER A 519 7.58 4.89 -11.69
C SER A 519 7.83 5.41 -10.28
N ARG A 520 9.01 6.02 -10.06
CA ARG A 520 9.31 6.73 -8.81
C ARG A 520 8.57 8.06 -8.67
N ASN A 521 7.92 8.52 -9.74
CA ASN A 521 7.12 9.74 -9.77
C ASN A 521 5.61 9.44 -9.81
N ILE A 522 5.19 8.25 -9.35
CA ILE A 522 3.77 7.89 -9.28
C ILE A 522 3.04 8.71 -8.20
N ALA A 523 1.95 9.34 -8.60
CA ALA A 523 1.03 10.07 -7.76
C ALA A 523 -0.06 9.16 -7.19
N SER A 524 -0.54 9.50 -5.99
CA SER A 524 -1.67 8.84 -5.35
C SER A 524 -2.66 9.86 -4.81
N ASP A 525 -3.87 9.40 -4.49
CA ASP A 525 -4.82 10.18 -3.68
C ASP A 525 -4.19 10.68 -2.37
N LEU A 526 -4.77 11.74 -1.81
CA LEU A 526 -4.32 12.28 -0.53
C LEU A 526 -4.39 11.19 0.55
N ARG A 527 -3.28 10.99 1.25
CA ARG A 527 -3.16 10.05 2.38
C ARG A 527 -2.91 10.85 3.64
N SER A 528 -3.97 11.32 4.26
CA SER A 528 -3.93 12.12 5.50
C SER A 528 -5.21 11.90 6.29
N ALA A 529 -5.25 12.41 7.52
CA ALA A 529 -6.51 12.67 8.18
C ALA A 529 -7.40 13.53 7.26
N SER A 530 -8.69 13.25 7.19
CA SER A 530 -9.65 13.98 6.35
C SER A 530 -9.32 13.95 4.85
N ALA A 531 -8.62 12.92 4.35
CA ALA A 531 -8.30 12.80 2.92
C ALA A 531 -9.52 12.93 2.00
N LYS A 532 -10.65 12.30 2.39
CA LYS A 532 -11.88 12.30 1.60
C LYS A 532 -12.51 13.67 1.42
N ASN A 533 -12.41 14.53 2.43
CA ASN A 533 -12.89 15.91 2.39
C ASN A 533 -12.21 16.67 1.24
N TYR A 534 -10.95 16.37 0.95
CA TYR A 534 -10.22 16.94 -0.19
C TYR A 534 -10.74 16.39 -1.51
N THR A 535 -11.05 15.09 -1.60
CA THR A 535 -11.65 14.49 -2.79
C THR A 535 -13.02 15.11 -3.13
N LEU A 536 -13.81 15.52 -2.14
CA LEU A 536 -15.06 16.25 -2.38
C LEU A 536 -14.83 17.59 -3.12
N VAL A 537 -13.71 18.27 -2.86
CA VAL A 537 -13.31 19.49 -3.61
C VAL A 537 -13.02 19.15 -5.07
N LEU A 538 -12.31 18.04 -5.33
CA LEU A 538 -12.04 17.54 -6.69
C LEU A 538 -13.33 17.16 -7.43
N LEU A 539 -14.22 16.41 -6.79
CA LEU A 539 -15.51 16.00 -7.36
C LEU A 539 -16.37 17.23 -7.71
N ARG A 540 -16.38 18.23 -6.84
CA ARG A 540 -17.07 19.50 -7.10
C ARG A 540 -16.48 20.22 -8.31
N ALA A 541 -15.15 20.27 -8.43
CA ALA A 541 -14.47 20.84 -9.58
C ALA A 541 -14.87 20.14 -10.89
N VAL A 542 -14.76 18.80 -10.90
CA VAL A 542 -15.14 17.95 -12.04
C VAL A 542 -16.59 18.18 -12.44
N ALA A 543 -17.52 18.20 -11.48
CA ALA A 543 -18.94 18.42 -11.75
C ALA A 543 -19.20 19.81 -12.38
N GLN A 544 -18.53 20.87 -11.93
CA GLN A 544 -18.69 22.20 -12.51
C GLN A 544 -18.07 22.30 -13.91
N VAL A 545 -16.93 21.65 -14.16
CA VAL A 545 -16.32 21.57 -15.50
C VAL A 545 -17.21 20.78 -16.45
N ALA A 546 -17.72 19.63 -16.03
CA ALA A 546 -18.66 18.82 -16.82
C ALA A 546 -19.97 19.59 -17.12
N ALA A 547 -20.38 20.50 -16.23
CA ALA A 547 -21.51 21.41 -16.45
C ALA A 547 -21.17 22.64 -17.33
N GLY A 548 -19.97 22.70 -17.91
CA GLY A 548 -19.55 23.77 -18.83
C GLY A 548 -19.33 25.14 -18.16
N LYS A 549 -19.04 25.17 -16.85
CA LYS A 549 -18.78 26.45 -16.15
C LYS A 549 -17.41 27.02 -16.53
N PRO A 550 -17.27 28.36 -16.63
CA PRO A 550 -15.98 29.00 -16.86
C PRO A 550 -14.96 28.63 -15.77
N VAL A 551 -13.70 28.42 -16.17
CA VAL A 551 -12.61 28.02 -15.25
C VAL A 551 -12.50 28.93 -14.02
N ALA A 552 -12.60 30.25 -14.21
CA ALA A 552 -12.57 31.21 -13.10
C ALA A 552 -13.66 30.93 -12.05
N THR A 553 -14.89 30.66 -12.50
CA THR A 553 -16.00 30.28 -11.62
C THR A 553 -15.72 28.97 -10.88
N VAL A 554 -15.15 27.98 -11.57
CA VAL A 554 -14.78 26.69 -10.94
C VAL A 554 -13.71 26.89 -9.85
N VAL A 555 -12.72 27.75 -10.11
CA VAL A 555 -11.68 28.12 -9.13
C VAL A 555 -12.32 28.73 -7.89
N ASP A 556 -13.19 29.74 -8.05
CA ASP A 556 -13.84 30.42 -6.92
C ASP A 556 -14.68 29.44 -6.08
N VAL A 557 -15.49 28.61 -6.74
CA VAL A 557 -16.35 27.62 -6.08
C VAL A 557 -15.54 26.57 -5.32
N THR A 558 -14.42 26.12 -5.90
CA THR A 558 -13.59 25.07 -5.30
C THR A 558 -12.73 25.59 -4.16
N ARG A 559 -12.24 26.84 -4.24
CA ARG A 559 -11.58 27.52 -3.12
C ARG A 559 -12.52 27.78 -1.97
N ALA A 560 -13.73 28.29 -2.24
CA ALA A 560 -14.74 28.46 -1.21
C ALA A 560 -15.15 27.12 -0.56
N ALA A 561 -15.25 26.04 -1.36
CA ALA A 561 -15.50 24.71 -0.83
C ALA A 561 -14.34 24.20 0.04
N TYR A 562 -13.09 24.42 -0.38
CA TYR A 562 -11.90 24.08 0.40
C TYR A 562 -11.90 24.84 1.74
N ASP A 563 -12.09 26.16 1.73
CA ASP A 563 -12.08 27.00 2.93
C ASP A 563 -13.23 26.64 3.89
N ALA A 564 -14.38 26.21 3.38
CA ALA A 564 -15.50 25.75 4.20
C ALA A 564 -15.26 24.38 4.87
N ILE A 565 -14.42 23.55 4.28
CA ILE A 565 -14.15 22.18 4.73
C ILE A 565 -12.92 22.10 5.64
N PHE A 566 -11.91 22.93 5.39
CA PHE A 566 -10.62 22.89 6.06
C PHE A 566 -10.39 24.14 6.91
N ALA A 567 -10.78 24.08 8.19
CA ALA A 567 -10.48 25.16 9.12
C ALA A 567 -8.96 25.21 9.42
N PRO A 568 -8.39 26.37 9.78
CA PRO A 568 -6.96 26.49 10.10
C PRO A 568 -6.47 25.52 11.19
N SER A 569 -7.34 25.17 12.14
CA SER A 569 -7.05 24.18 13.18
C SER A 569 -6.81 22.77 12.63
N ASP A 570 -7.49 22.41 11.54
CA ASP A 570 -7.44 21.07 10.95
C ASP A 570 -6.16 20.85 10.15
N ILE A 571 -5.60 21.93 9.58
CA ILE A 571 -4.38 21.90 8.75
C ILE A 571 -3.19 21.30 9.52
N THR A 572 -3.13 21.48 10.84
CA THR A 572 -2.03 20.93 11.66
C THR A 572 -2.07 19.40 11.70
N VAL A 573 -3.24 18.81 11.95
CA VAL A 573 -3.44 17.35 12.02
C VAL A 573 -3.30 16.71 10.64
N ILE A 574 -3.89 17.35 9.63
CA ILE A 574 -3.77 16.96 8.22
C ILE A 574 -2.29 17.00 7.81
N GLY A 575 -1.56 18.05 8.19
CA GLY A 575 -0.16 18.20 7.81
C GLY A 575 0.78 17.20 8.48
N ALA A 576 0.55 16.83 9.73
CA ALA A 576 1.32 15.78 10.39
C ALA A 576 1.13 14.42 9.68
N SER A 577 -0.13 14.01 9.48
CA SER A 577 -0.46 12.74 8.82
C SER A 577 -0.05 12.73 7.34
N TYR A 578 -0.17 13.85 6.63
CA TYR A 578 0.29 13.97 5.24
C TYR A 578 1.80 13.80 5.12
N ARG A 579 2.59 14.50 5.94
CA ARG A 579 4.06 14.36 5.93
C ARG A 579 4.49 12.93 6.22
N ALA A 580 3.84 12.29 7.20
CA ALA A 580 4.10 10.90 7.58
C ALA A 580 3.79 9.91 6.43
N SER A 581 2.76 10.18 5.62
CA SER A 581 2.39 9.29 4.50
C SER A 581 3.31 9.39 3.30
N ILE A 582 4.09 10.47 3.20
CA ILE A 582 5.06 10.72 2.12
C ILE A 582 6.53 10.69 2.62
N TYR A 583 6.76 10.27 3.87
CA TYR A 583 8.08 10.22 4.52
C TYR A 583 8.81 11.56 4.58
N TYR A 584 8.07 12.67 4.60
CA TYR A 584 8.68 13.99 4.64
C TYR A 584 9.26 14.27 6.03
N GLY A 585 10.58 14.53 6.09
CA GLY A 585 11.30 14.81 7.33
C GLY A 585 11.82 13.57 8.06
N SER A 586 11.55 12.37 7.55
CA SER A 586 12.16 11.12 8.02
C SER A 586 13.59 11.06 7.50
N SER A 587 14.57 11.29 8.37
CA SER A 587 15.99 11.27 8.04
C SER A 587 16.43 9.88 7.58
N VAL A 588 16.58 9.69 6.28
CA VAL A 588 17.56 8.76 5.71
C VAL A 588 18.65 9.66 5.11
N ASP A 589 19.85 9.57 5.69
CA ASP A 589 21.09 10.33 5.50
C ASP A 589 21.29 11.68 6.24
N ALA A 590 22.10 11.66 7.32
CA ALA A 590 23.51 12.16 7.27
C ALA A 590 24.27 12.09 8.63
N SER A 591 25.24 11.17 8.72
CA SER A 591 26.61 11.26 9.32
C SER A 591 26.86 11.51 10.83
N PRO A 592 28.04 11.10 11.35
CA PRO A 592 28.28 10.79 12.76
C PRO A 592 28.51 12.03 13.63
N SER A 593 28.23 11.84 14.92
CA SER A 593 28.34 12.83 15.98
C SER A 593 29.69 13.54 16.02
N PRO A 594 29.73 14.86 16.26
CA PRO A 594 30.83 15.47 16.99
C PRO A 594 30.55 15.34 18.49
N THR A 595 31.43 14.60 19.16
CA THR A 595 31.51 14.43 20.60
C THR A 595 31.68 15.78 21.32
N THR A 596 31.22 15.79 22.59
CA THR A 596 31.69 16.59 23.76
C THR A 596 31.05 17.97 24.02
N PRO A 597 30.98 18.43 25.29
CA PRO A 597 30.43 17.81 26.52
C PRO A 597 29.29 18.66 27.12
N ALA A 598 28.54 18.07 28.06
CA ALA A 598 27.48 18.75 28.81
C ALA A 598 28.02 19.88 29.71
N PRO A 599 27.32 21.04 29.80
CA PRO A 599 27.61 22.03 30.82
C PRO A 599 26.99 21.62 32.15
N THR A 600 27.86 21.53 33.15
CA THR A 600 27.59 21.52 34.58
C THR A 600 26.66 22.65 35.00
N SER A 601 25.52 22.32 35.60
CA SER A 601 24.72 23.26 36.40
C SER A 601 25.05 23.07 37.88
N SER A 602 25.77 24.05 38.41
CA SER A 602 25.98 24.32 39.81
C SER A 602 24.65 24.70 40.50
N SER A 603 24.34 24.06 41.64
CA SER A 603 23.53 24.69 42.67
C SER A 603 24.25 24.56 44.01
N SER A 604 24.59 25.74 44.53
CA SER A 604 25.19 25.99 45.83
C SER A 604 24.14 26.00 46.94
N SER A 605 24.42 25.34 48.05
CA SER A 605 23.95 25.78 49.37
C SER A 605 25.06 25.57 50.39
N ALA A 606 25.41 26.67 51.06
CA ALA A 606 26.45 26.76 52.09
C ALA A 606 25.84 26.54 53.48
N GLY A 607 26.64 25.99 54.40
CA GLY A 607 26.35 25.98 55.84
C GLY A 607 27.23 25.01 56.65
N SER A 608 28.42 25.48 57.05
CA SER A 608 29.19 25.30 58.31
C SER A 608 28.88 24.09 59.23
N ALA A 609 29.80 23.44 59.97
CA ALA A 609 31.25 23.59 60.21
C ALA A 609 31.78 22.31 60.93
N ALA A 610 33.06 22.02 60.68
CA ALA A 610 34.10 21.37 61.51
C ALA A 610 33.78 20.22 62.51
N VAL A 611 34.57 19.13 62.44
CA VAL A 611 35.55 18.66 63.46
C VAL A 611 35.79 17.12 63.40
N LEU A 612 37.08 16.75 63.27
CA LEU A 612 37.82 15.51 63.67
C LEU A 612 37.78 14.17 62.86
N VAL A 613 39.01 13.79 62.48
CA VAL A 613 39.60 12.51 61.98
C VAL A 613 39.77 11.50 63.17
N PRO A 614 40.09 10.17 63.07
CA PRO A 614 40.27 9.21 61.94
C PRO A 614 39.50 7.85 62.08
N ALA A 615 39.38 7.08 60.98
CA ALA A 615 39.46 5.60 61.01
C ALA A 615 39.64 5.00 59.59
N LEU A 616 40.85 5.12 59.05
CA LEU A 616 41.37 4.21 58.01
C LEU A 616 41.62 2.85 58.67
N VAL A 617 41.02 1.78 58.13
CA VAL A 617 41.54 0.38 58.01
C VAL A 617 40.43 -0.63 57.66
N ALA A 618 39.13 -0.33 57.80
CA ALA A 618 38.06 -1.32 57.52
C ALA A 618 37.53 -1.35 56.05
N SER A 619 37.88 -0.40 55.21
CA SER A 619 37.25 -0.20 53.89
C SER A 619 37.97 -0.86 52.69
N LEU A 620 39.18 -1.39 52.88
CA LEU A 620 39.90 -2.15 51.84
C LEU A 620 39.52 -3.64 51.83
N GLY A 621 39.21 -4.24 53.00
CA GLY A 621 38.81 -5.64 53.09
C GLY A 621 37.44 -5.92 52.48
N GLY A 622 36.47 -5.02 52.69
CA GLY A 622 35.12 -5.16 52.14
C GLY A 622 35.08 -5.05 50.61
N LEU A 623 35.90 -4.18 50.02
CA LEU A 623 35.94 -4.00 48.56
C LEU A 623 36.58 -5.21 47.86
N VAL A 624 37.64 -5.78 48.45
CA VAL A 624 38.29 -7.01 47.94
C VAL A 624 37.39 -8.23 48.10
N LEU A 625 36.63 -8.32 49.20
CA LEU A 625 35.64 -9.39 49.39
C LEU A 625 34.47 -9.29 48.41
N LEU A 626 33.98 -8.08 48.11
CA LEU A 626 32.90 -7.88 47.14
C LEU A 626 33.37 -8.14 45.69
N LEU A 627 34.60 -7.76 45.35
CA LEU A 627 35.22 -8.11 44.06
C LEU A 627 35.49 -9.61 43.94
N GLY A 628 35.97 -10.25 45.01
CA GLY A 628 36.16 -11.70 45.07
C GLY A 628 34.85 -12.47 44.94
N LEU A 629 33.79 -12.02 45.61
CA LEU A 629 32.44 -12.59 45.50
C LEU A 629 31.84 -12.38 44.10
N GLY A 630 32.06 -11.20 43.51
CA GLY A 630 31.64 -10.89 42.13
C GLY A 630 32.34 -11.76 41.10
N ILE A 631 33.66 -11.98 41.24
CA ILE A 631 34.43 -12.87 40.35
C ILE A 631 34.05 -14.34 40.59
N ALA A 632 33.77 -14.75 41.83
CA ALA A 632 33.31 -16.10 42.14
C ALA A 632 31.89 -16.37 41.60
N VAL A 633 30.96 -15.42 41.72
CA VAL A 633 29.61 -15.50 41.15
C VAL A 633 29.67 -15.46 39.63
N TRP A 634 30.50 -14.60 39.03
CA TRP A 634 30.72 -14.56 37.59
C TRP A 634 31.38 -15.86 37.08
N ARG A 635 32.36 -16.43 37.80
CA ARG A 635 32.92 -17.74 37.48
C ARG A 635 31.91 -18.85 37.67
N LEU A 636 31.06 -18.85 38.70
CA LEU A 636 30.02 -19.85 38.91
C LEU A 636 28.87 -19.72 37.90
N GLN A 637 28.51 -18.51 37.49
CA GLN A 637 27.53 -18.24 36.43
C GLN A 637 28.10 -18.59 35.05
N ARG A 638 29.36 -18.25 34.76
CA ARG A 638 30.05 -18.64 33.53
C ARG A 638 30.26 -20.15 33.48
N HIS A 639 30.61 -20.80 34.60
CA HIS A 639 30.73 -22.26 34.68
C HIS A 639 29.35 -22.93 34.61
N ARG A 640 28.28 -22.38 35.19
CA ARG A 640 26.89 -22.86 34.99
C ARG A 640 26.41 -22.68 33.56
N ASN A 641 26.69 -21.56 32.90
CA ASN A 641 26.32 -21.34 31.50
C ASN A 641 27.14 -22.23 30.56
N HIS A 642 28.45 -22.39 30.78
CA HIS A 642 29.26 -23.35 30.02
C HIS A 642 28.84 -24.81 30.30
N TRP A 643 28.37 -25.13 31.51
CA TRP A 643 27.88 -26.47 31.87
C TRP A 643 26.45 -26.74 31.36
N LEU A 644 25.59 -25.72 31.24
CA LEU A 644 24.27 -25.80 30.61
C LEU A 644 24.37 -25.91 29.08
N VAL A 645 25.30 -25.17 28.45
CA VAL A 645 25.59 -25.29 27.00
C VAL A 645 26.16 -26.67 26.67
N ARG A 646 26.97 -27.27 27.55
CA ARG A 646 27.45 -28.66 27.40
C ARG A 646 26.39 -29.74 27.66
N ARG A 647 25.22 -29.40 28.22
CA ARG A 647 24.13 -30.35 28.54
C ARG A 647 22.97 -30.32 27.53
N ILE A 648 23.05 -29.48 26.50
CA ILE A 648 22.13 -29.52 25.36
C ILE A 648 22.65 -30.57 24.37
N ARG A 649 22.03 -31.74 24.44
CA ARG A 649 21.99 -32.84 23.44
C ARG A 649 23.34 -33.30 22.90
N HIS A 650 23.73 -34.53 23.26
CA HIS A 650 24.56 -35.34 22.36
C HIS A 650 23.91 -35.32 20.97
N ILE A 651 24.54 -34.64 20.00
CA ILE A 651 24.16 -34.74 18.60
C ILE A 651 24.55 -36.15 18.17
N VAL A 652 23.56 -37.03 18.09
CA VAL A 652 23.74 -38.40 17.63
C VAL A 652 23.80 -38.36 16.10
N PRO A 653 24.75 -39.04 15.44
CA PRO A 653 24.74 -39.13 13.99
C PRO A 653 23.43 -39.78 13.52
N PRO A 654 22.73 -39.20 12.52
CA PRO A 654 21.55 -39.83 11.96
C PRO A 654 21.91 -41.18 11.32
N GLY A 655 21.03 -42.18 11.46
CA GLY A 655 21.23 -43.50 10.86
C GLY A 655 21.14 -43.47 9.33
N VAL A 656 21.63 -44.50 8.64
CA VAL A 656 21.48 -44.61 7.19
C VAL A 656 20.02 -44.90 6.84
N GLY A 657 19.36 -44.00 6.11
CA GLY A 657 17.96 -44.16 5.74
C GLY A 657 17.42 -42.97 4.94
N PRO A 658 16.19 -43.08 4.39
CA PRO A 658 15.61 -42.08 3.48
C PRO A 658 15.32 -40.72 4.14
N ASN A 659 15.32 -40.66 5.47
CA ASN A 659 15.10 -39.43 6.22
C ASN A 659 16.39 -38.66 6.51
N THR A 660 17.55 -39.27 6.30
CA THR A 660 18.85 -38.64 6.54
C THR A 660 19.20 -37.73 5.38
N THR A 661 19.42 -36.46 5.67
CA THR A 661 19.79 -35.45 4.66
C THR A 661 21.20 -34.98 4.91
N LEU A 662 22.03 -35.01 3.86
CA LEU A 662 23.39 -34.51 3.90
C LEU A 662 23.42 -33.11 3.28
N THR A 663 24.02 -32.17 3.97
CA THR A 663 24.40 -30.86 3.42
C THR A 663 25.89 -30.87 3.19
N VAL A 664 26.30 -30.54 1.97
CA VAL A 664 27.70 -30.33 1.60
C VAL A 664 27.87 -28.84 1.33
N THR A 665 28.80 -28.20 2.04
CA THR A 665 29.17 -26.80 1.83
C THR A 665 30.50 -26.73 1.10
N ASP A 666 30.72 -25.68 0.32
CA ASP A 666 32.02 -25.42 -0.31
C ASP A 666 32.20 -23.92 -0.50
N ILE A 667 33.43 -23.42 -0.41
CA ILE A 667 33.72 -22.01 -0.67
C ILE A 667 33.96 -21.84 -2.17
N MET A 668 33.15 -20.99 -2.80
CA MET A 668 33.34 -20.64 -4.20
C MET A 668 34.74 -20.03 -4.43
N ASP A 669 35.44 -20.52 -5.45
CA ASP A 669 36.78 -20.09 -5.85
C ASP A 669 37.87 -20.21 -4.75
N SER A 670 37.73 -21.12 -3.80
CA SER A 670 38.68 -21.24 -2.68
C SER A 670 40.13 -21.50 -3.07
N THR A 671 40.37 -22.26 -4.15
CA THR A 671 41.73 -22.47 -4.69
C THR A 671 42.35 -21.15 -5.14
N LEU A 672 41.58 -20.30 -5.82
CA LEU A 672 42.04 -18.99 -6.26
C LEU A 672 42.31 -18.08 -5.06
N LEU A 673 41.42 -18.09 -4.05
CA LEU A 673 41.59 -17.31 -2.82
C LEU A 673 42.87 -17.71 -2.06
N TRP A 674 43.17 -19.01 -1.98
CA TRP A 674 44.38 -19.53 -1.35
C TRP A 674 45.67 -19.14 -2.09
N GLU A 675 45.62 -19.07 -3.42
CA GLU A 675 46.77 -18.68 -4.25
C GLU A 675 46.97 -17.15 -4.27
N SER A 676 45.90 -16.37 -4.11
CA SER A 676 45.92 -14.91 -4.28
C SER A 676 46.06 -14.12 -2.97
N LEU A 677 45.66 -14.68 -1.83
CA LEU A 677 45.67 -13.99 -0.54
C LEU A 677 46.79 -14.50 0.38
N PRO A 678 47.32 -13.62 1.27
CA PRO A 678 48.26 -14.04 2.30
C PRO A 678 47.69 -15.15 3.20
N ALA A 679 48.54 -16.10 3.58
CA ALA A 679 48.13 -17.27 4.37
C ALA A 679 47.47 -16.89 5.71
N ASP A 680 47.95 -15.84 6.37
CA ASP A 680 47.39 -15.33 7.63
C ASP A 680 45.97 -14.75 7.46
N VAL A 681 45.67 -14.16 6.29
CA VAL A 681 44.33 -13.66 5.95
C VAL A 681 43.37 -14.82 5.70
N MET A 682 43.82 -15.82 4.92
CA MET A 682 43.03 -17.02 4.65
C MET A 682 42.77 -17.84 5.90
N ASP A 683 43.75 -17.94 6.80
CA ASP A 683 43.56 -18.56 8.11
C ASP A 683 42.44 -17.86 8.87
N VAL A 684 42.46 -16.54 9.02
CA VAL A 684 41.39 -15.81 9.72
C VAL A 684 40.04 -16.00 9.04
N ALA A 685 39.97 -15.95 7.71
CA ALA A 685 38.75 -16.15 6.95
C ALA A 685 38.14 -17.55 7.17
N LEU A 686 38.96 -18.60 7.11
CA LEU A 686 38.51 -19.97 7.36
C LEU A 686 38.11 -20.19 8.81
N HIS A 687 38.79 -19.57 9.77
CA HIS A 687 38.36 -19.63 11.18
C HIS A 687 36.96 -19.02 11.34
N LEU A 688 36.69 -17.84 10.77
CA LEU A 688 35.38 -17.18 10.81
C LEU A 688 34.30 -18.04 10.14
N HIS A 689 34.60 -18.57 8.94
CA HIS A 689 33.71 -19.46 8.19
C HIS A 689 33.38 -20.73 8.99
N HIS A 690 34.40 -21.44 9.48
CA HIS A 690 34.26 -22.70 10.20
C HIS A 690 33.52 -22.51 11.52
N ASP A 691 33.82 -21.46 12.28
CA ASP A 691 33.14 -21.17 13.54
C ASP A 691 31.66 -20.81 13.32
N CYS A 692 31.35 -20.12 12.22
CA CYS A 692 29.98 -19.84 11.82
C CYS A 692 29.23 -21.14 11.48
N LEU A 693 29.75 -21.94 10.54
CA LEU A 693 29.08 -23.16 10.09
C LEU A 693 28.94 -24.18 11.22
N ARG A 694 29.96 -24.41 12.04
CA ARG A 694 29.87 -25.34 13.18
C ARG A 694 28.86 -24.90 14.23
N ARG A 695 28.81 -23.60 14.54
CA ARG A 695 27.82 -23.03 15.45
C ARG A 695 26.41 -23.23 14.91
N LEU A 696 26.17 -22.88 13.64
CA LEU A 696 24.86 -23.00 13.01
C LEU A 696 24.43 -24.46 12.83
N ALA A 697 25.34 -25.35 12.43
CA ALA A 697 25.06 -26.77 12.32
C ALA A 697 24.64 -27.35 13.69
N THR A 698 25.32 -26.98 14.76
CA THR A 698 24.95 -27.38 16.14
C THR A 698 23.56 -26.86 16.53
N VAL A 699 23.25 -25.59 16.21
CA VAL A 699 21.94 -24.97 16.49
C VAL A 699 20.81 -25.64 15.68
N CYS A 700 21.10 -26.06 14.46
CA CYS A 700 20.18 -26.77 13.56
C CYS A 700 20.13 -28.29 13.81
N GLY A 701 20.85 -28.81 14.81
CA GLY A 701 20.86 -30.24 15.15
C GLY A 701 21.57 -31.13 14.12
N GLY A 702 22.51 -30.57 13.36
CA GLY A 702 23.35 -31.27 12.39
C GLY A 702 24.56 -31.92 13.04
N TYR A 703 24.88 -33.13 12.61
CA TYR A 703 26.10 -33.85 12.94
C TYR A 703 27.18 -33.56 11.90
N GLU A 704 28.33 -33.03 12.32
CA GLU A 704 29.51 -32.87 11.45
C GLU A 704 30.07 -34.25 11.12
N SER A 705 29.81 -34.72 9.90
CA SER A 705 30.27 -36.02 9.41
C SER A 705 31.73 -35.96 8.98
N MET A 706 32.11 -34.89 8.29
CA MET A 706 33.47 -34.68 7.77
C MET A 706 33.71 -33.21 7.48
N THR A 707 34.97 -32.79 7.57
CA THR A 707 35.47 -31.53 7.02
C THR A 707 36.67 -31.84 6.15
N GLU A 708 36.70 -31.32 4.94
CA GLU A 708 37.81 -31.45 4.01
C GLU A 708 38.18 -30.05 3.50
N GLY A 709 39.26 -29.49 4.06
CA GLY A 709 39.68 -28.12 3.75
C GLY A 709 38.64 -27.09 4.17
N ASP A 710 38.02 -26.46 3.18
CA ASP A 710 36.99 -25.43 3.24
C ASP A 710 35.55 -25.98 3.13
N SER A 711 35.41 -27.28 2.86
CA SER A 711 34.14 -27.97 2.70
C SER A 711 33.72 -28.72 3.97
N PHE A 712 32.42 -28.68 4.28
CA PHE A 712 31.82 -29.48 5.35
C PHE A 712 30.76 -30.42 4.80
N ILE A 713 30.69 -31.61 5.39
CA ILE A 713 29.58 -32.54 5.24
C ILE A 713 28.86 -32.62 6.58
N PHE A 714 27.66 -32.06 6.65
CA PHE A 714 26.77 -32.16 7.80
C PHE A 714 25.64 -33.14 7.52
N ALA A 715 25.30 -33.96 8.50
CA ALA A 715 24.20 -34.91 8.43
C ALA A 715 23.06 -34.51 9.37
N TYR A 716 21.84 -34.44 8.84
CA TYR A 716 20.63 -34.06 9.55
C TYR A 716 19.61 -35.19 9.54
N HIS A 717 18.78 -35.25 10.57
CA HIS A 717 17.69 -36.23 10.71
C HIS A 717 16.47 -35.91 9.82
N SER A 718 16.47 -34.76 9.15
CA SER A 718 15.40 -34.32 8.23
C SER A 718 15.90 -33.28 7.23
N ALA A 719 15.22 -33.19 6.08
CA ALA A 719 15.53 -32.20 5.05
C ALA A 719 15.25 -30.75 5.50
N GLN A 720 14.28 -30.56 6.40
CA GLN A 720 13.93 -29.25 6.94
C GLN A 720 15.07 -28.67 7.78
N ALA A 721 15.72 -29.49 8.62
CA ALA A 721 16.84 -29.04 9.44
C ALA A 721 18.07 -28.69 8.59
N ALA A 722 18.32 -29.46 7.53
CA ALA A 722 19.34 -29.18 6.53
C ALA A 722 19.08 -27.85 5.79
N LEU A 723 17.85 -27.62 5.35
CA LEU A 723 17.47 -26.38 4.65
C LEU A 723 17.55 -25.15 5.57
N LEU A 724 17.12 -25.28 6.83
CA LEU A 724 17.24 -24.21 7.82
C LEU A 724 18.70 -23.82 8.05
N PHE A 725 19.60 -24.81 8.13
CA PHE A 725 21.04 -24.56 8.19
C PHE A 725 21.51 -23.76 6.97
N CYS A 726 21.16 -24.18 5.74
CA CYS A 726 21.58 -23.49 4.52
C CYS A 726 21.11 -22.02 4.49
N LEU A 727 19.85 -21.76 4.85
CA LEU A 727 19.30 -20.40 4.85
C LEU A 727 19.95 -19.52 5.91
N THR A 728 20.16 -20.05 7.13
CA THR A 728 20.75 -19.28 8.22
C THR A 728 22.24 -19.03 7.98
N ALA A 729 22.95 -19.98 7.35
CA ALA A 729 24.34 -19.79 6.96
C ALA A 729 24.47 -18.66 5.92
N GLN A 730 23.60 -18.63 4.90
CA GLN A 730 23.63 -17.57 3.87
C GLN A 730 23.26 -16.18 4.43
N ASP A 731 22.47 -16.14 5.50
CA ASP A 731 22.09 -14.88 6.18
C ASP A 731 23.21 -14.38 7.13
N GLU A 732 23.87 -15.26 7.89
CA GLU A 732 24.91 -14.85 8.84
C GLU A 732 26.29 -14.62 8.20
N LEU A 733 26.66 -15.39 7.17
CA LEU A 733 27.99 -15.27 6.55
C LEU A 733 28.32 -13.84 6.07
N PRO A 734 27.42 -13.08 5.42
CA PRO A 734 27.70 -11.70 5.01
C PRO A 734 27.95 -10.71 6.16
N HIS A 735 27.56 -11.06 7.39
CA HIS A 735 27.62 -10.19 8.56
C HIS A 735 28.82 -10.47 9.47
N LEU A 736 29.67 -11.43 9.12
CA LEU A 736 30.92 -11.69 9.85
C LEU A 736 31.94 -10.57 9.60
N ASP A 737 32.83 -10.37 10.57
CA ASP A 737 33.93 -9.40 10.49
C ASP A 737 35.06 -9.92 9.56
N TRP A 738 34.75 -10.07 8.27
CA TRP A 738 35.69 -10.56 7.27
C TRP A 738 36.93 -9.66 7.17
N PRO A 739 38.14 -10.23 6.97
CA PRO A 739 39.35 -9.46 6.75
C PRO A 739 39.19 -8.47 5.58
N GLU A 740 39.62 -7.23 5.75
CA GLU A 740 39.50 -6.20 4.71
C GLU A 740 40.20 -6.60 3.41
N GLN A 741 41.34 -7.29 3.52
CA GLN A 741 42.09 -7.84 2.38
C GLN A 741 41.28 -8.88 1.59
N LEU A 742 40.45 -9.68 2.25
CA LEU A 742 39.54 -10.62 1.59
C LEU A 742 38.46 -9.86 0.80
N LEU A 743 37.85 -8.83 1.41
CA LEU A 743 36.83 -7.99 0.78
C LEU A 743 37.34 -7.11 -0.36
N GLN A 744 38.66 -6.98 -0.52
CA GLN A 744 39.28 -6.31 -1.67
C GLN A 744 39.52 -7.27 -2.85
N HIS A 745 39.43 -8.58 -2.64
CA HIS A 745 39.56 -9.57 -3.71
C HIS A 745 38.32 -9.57 -4.61
N GLU A 746 38.50 -9.68 -5.93
CA GLU A 746 37.41 -9.57 -6.91
C GLU A 746 36.24 -10.53 -6.66
N SER A 747 36.53 -11.78 -6.26
CA SER A 747 35.52 -12.79 -5.93
C SER A 747 34.74 -12.51 -4.63
N CYS A 748 35.26 -11.67 -3.74
CA CYS A 748 34.71 -11.44 -2.40
C CYS A 748 34.34 -9.97 -2.15
N GLN A 749 34.52 -9.11 -3.14
CA GLN A 749 34.19 -7.70 -3.02
C GLN A 749 32.68 -7.52 -2.83
N PRO A 750 32.26 -6.63 -1.93
CA PRO A 750 30.85 -6.41 -1.67
C PRO A 750 30.19 -5.79 -2.90
N LEU A 751 29.25 -6.53 -3.50
CA LEU A 751 28.41 -6.05 -4.60
C LEU A 751 27.15 -5.40 -4.00
N TRP A 752 27.15 -4.07 -3.99
CA TRP A 752 26.00 -3.30 -3.53
C TRP A 752 25.02 -3.11 -4.70
N ALA A 753 23.76 -3.49 -4.51
CA ALA A 753 22.71 -3.34 -5.54
C ALA A 753 22.37 -1.86 -5.87
N ILE A 754 23.02 -0.89 -5.23
CA ILE A 754 22.80 0.56 -5.37
C ILE A 754 24.14 1.29 -5.20
N GLU A 755 24.55 2.10 -6.19
CA GLU A 755 25.74 2.96 -6.09
C GLU A 755 25.36 4.30 -5.41
N VAL A 756 25.94 4.60 -4.25
CA VAL A 756 25.72 5.87 -3.52
C VAL A 756 26.83 6.87 -3.90
N VAL A 757 26.51 7.88 -4.70
CA VAL A 757 27.45 8.92 -5.15
C VAL A 757 27.74 9.92 -4.01
N LYS A 758 29.03 10.14 -3.69
CA LYS A 758 29.48 11.15 -2.70
C LYS A 758 29.23 12.59 -3.19
N PRO A 759 28.67 13.50 -2.36
CA PRO A 759 28.48 14.90 -2.72
C PRO A 759 29.78 15.75 -2.59
N PRO A 760 29.91 16.86 -3.37
CA PRO A 760 31.11 17.70 -3.42
C PRO A 760 31.20 18.70 -2.25
N PRO A 761 32.38 19.30 -1.98
CA PRO A 761 32.61 20.11 -0.77
C PRO A 761 31.95 21.49 -0.85
N ARG A 762 31.33 21.90 0.27
CA ARG A 762 30.68 23.20 0.46
C ARG A 762 31.68 24.28 0.90
N SER A 763 31.69 25.40 0.19
CA SER A 763 32.08 26.70 0.76
C SER A 763 30.99 27.72 0.45
N LEU A 764 30.38 28.32 1.48
CA LEU A 764 30.06 29.75 1.64
C LEU A 764 29.11 29.97 2.85
N PRO A 765 29.14 31.15 3.51
CA PRO A 765 28.75 31.32 4.91
C PRO A 765 27.30 31.80 5.10
N VAL A 766 26.66 31.32 6.18
CA VAL A 766 25.35 31.79 6.65
C VAL A 766 25.55 32.95 7.62
N GLN A 767 25.02 34.13 7.30
CA GLN A 767 24.84 35.21 8.28
C GLN A 767 23.47 35.09 8.96
N SER A 768 23.49 35.02 10.29
CA SER A 768 22.30 35.00 11.16
C SER A 768 21.79 36.42 11.45
N PRO A 769 20.48 36.71 11.35
CA PRO A 769 19.94 38.01 11.76
C PRO A 769 19.70 38.11 13.27
N LYS A 770 20.01 39.31 13.79
CA LYS A 770 19.97 39.71 15.20
C LYS A 770 18.55 39.83 15.77
N ARG A 771 18.40 39.43 17.04
CA ARG A 771 17.23 39.71 17.90
C ARG A 771 17.08 41.21 18.24
N ARG A 772 15.85 41.71 18.14
CA ARG A 772 15.25 42.80 18.95
C ARG A 772 13.86 42.28 19.30
N GLY A 773 13.30 42.32 20.49
CA GLY A 773 13.41 43.24 21.63
C GLY A 773 11.96 43.36 22.11
N GLY A 774 11.66 42.83 23.30
CA GLY A 774 10.29 42.61 23.76
C GLY A 774 9.53 43.87 24.14
N ILE A 775 8.20 43.78 24.11
CA ILE A 775 7.26 44.58 24.91
C ILE A 775 6.15 43.63 25.35
N GLY A 776 5.99 43.45 26.66
CA GLY A 776 4.85 42.80 27.26
C GLY A 776 3.76 43.82 27.59
N LEU A 777 2.50 43.38 27.59
CA LEU A 777 1.44 44.04 28.35
C LEU A 777 0.37 43.04 28.79
N ALA A 778 -0.22 43.38 29.94
CA ALA A 778 -0.91 42.55 30.91
C ALA A 778 -2.33 42.10 30.55
N LEU A 779 -2.74 41.08 31.33
CA LEU A 779 -4.07 40.49 31.47
C LEU A 779 -5.21 41.50 31.65
N GLY A 780 -6.34 41.22 30.99
CA GLY A 780 -7.66 41.75 31.31
C GLY A 780 -8.70 40.63 31.22
N LEU A 781 -9.24 40.22 32.38
CA LEU A 781 -10.37 39.29 32.51
C LEU A 781 -11.70 40.06 32.46
N GLY A 782 -12.63 39.63 31.61
CA GLY A 782 -14.05 40.02 31.62
C GLY A 782 -14.74 39.84 30.25
N PRO A 783 -16.08 39.82 30.17
CA PRO A 783 -16.91 38.63 30.39
C PRO A 783 -17.60 38.19 29.08
N SER A 784 -17.57 36.89 28.75
CA SER A 784 -18.39 36.33 27.66
C SER A 784 -18.83 34.90 27.96
N ALA A 785 -19.57 34.73 29.07
CA ALA A 785 -20.27 33.50 29.43
C ALA A 785 -21.81 33.62 29.29
N SER A 786 -22.31 34.66 28.62
CA SER A 786 -23.75 34.91 28.42
C SER A 786 -24.21 34.85 26.95
N LEU A 787 -23.30 34.80 25.97
CA LEU A 787 -23.64 34.63 24.55
C LEU A 787 -23.66 33.17 24.08
N ALA A 788 -22.91 32.28 24.75
CA ALA A 788 -22.91 30.83 24.44
C ALA A 788 -24.21 30.10 24.84
N ARG A 789 -25.00 30.67 25.78
CA ARG A 789 -26.28 30.07 26.20
C ARG A 789 -27.49 30.47 25.33
N LYS A 790 -27.39 31.53 24.52
CA LYS A 790 -28.47 31.93 23.59
C LYS A 790 -28.35 31.28 22.20
N ALA A 791 -27.17 30.75 21.83
CA ALA A 791 -26.99 29.99 20.59
C ALA A 791 -27.45 28.52 20.71
N ALA A 792 -27.29 27.90 21.88
CA ALA A 792 -27.72 26.52 22.13
C ALA A 792 -29.26 26.36 22.18
N ALA A 793 -30.00 27.41 22.54
CA ALA A 793 -31.47 27.38 22.57
C ALA A 793 -32.13 27.55 21.19
N ARG A 794 -31.43 28.17 20.21
CA ARG A 794 -31.94 28.32 18.84
C ARG A 794 -31.74 27.07 17.97
N PHE A 795 -30.75 26.25 18.30
CA PHE A 795 -30.48 24.99 17.57
C PHE A 795 -31.49 23.88 17.93
N ALA A 796 -31.97 23.85 19.17
CA ALA A 796 -32.99 22.88 19.61
C ALA A 796 -34.39 23.15 19.02
N GLN A 797 -34.68 24.39 18.65
CA GLN A 797 -35.99 24.77 18.08
C GLN A 797 -36.08 24.54 16.56
N GLN A 798 -34.95 24.41 15.86
CA GLN A 798 -34.90 24.12 14.43
C GLN A 798 -34.99 22.61 14.10
N GLN A 799 -34.67 21.73 15.04
CA GLN A 799 -34.83 20.28 14.87
C GLN A 799 -36.28 19.78 15.00
N GLN A 800 -37.19 20.56 15.60
CA GLN A 800 -38.61 20.18 15.74
C GLN A 800 -39.49 20.57 14.53
N ALA A 801 -38.95 21.28 13.54
CA ALA A 801 -39.71 21.71 12.36
C ALA A 801 -39.61 20.75 11.15
N ALA A 802 -38.82 19.68 11.22
CA ALA A 802 -38.59 18.76 10.10
C ALA A 802 -39.22 17.36 10.27
N SER A 803 -39.98 17.11 11.34
CA SER A 803 -40.73 15.86 11.52
C SER A 803 -42.24 16.14 11.61
N GLY A 804 -42.90 16.20 10.46
CA GLY A 804 -44.35 16.27 10.38
C GLY A 804 -44.86 15.60 9.11
N ILE A 805 -45.99 14.88 9.24
CA ILE A 805 -46.82 14.18 8.23
C ILE A 805 -46.48 12.67 8.10
N HIS A 806 -47.35 11.66 8.29
CA HIS A 806 -48.74 11.54 8.76
C HIS A 806 -48.94 10.07 9.23
N ARG A 807 -49.58 9.84 10.39
CA ARG A 807 -50.22 8.54 10.76
C ARG A 807 -51.73 8.63 10.48
N PRO A 808 -52.41 7.56 10.01
CA PRO A 808 -53.84 7.44 10.15
C PRO A 808 -54.24 6.64 11.41
N ARG A 809 -55.46 6.93 11.85
CA ARG A 809 -56.10 6.61 13.14
C ARG A 809 -56.40 5.13 13.35
N ARG A 810 -56.38 4.77 14.62
CA ARG A 810 -56.86 3.52 15.24
C ARG A 810 -58.37 3.61 15.45
N ALA A 811 -59.13 2.61 15.00
CA ALA A 811 -60.46 2.30 15.51
C ALA A 811 -60.35 0.99 16.31
N GLN A 812 -60.87 1.01 17.55
CA GLN A 812 -60.99 -0.13 18.44
C GLN A 812 -62.06 -1.10 17.93
N LEU A 813 -61.86 -2.40 18.19
CA LEU A 813 -62.90 -3.32 18.68
C LEU A 813 -62.28 -4.70 19.00
N GLY A 814 -62.67 -5.26 20.15
CA GLY A 814 -62.88 -6.70 20.32
C GLY A 814 -61.75 -7.54 20.93
N ALA A 815 -61.98 -8.02 22.15
CA ALA A 815 -61.17 -8.96 22.91
C ALA A 815 -61.40 -10.43 22.51
N SER A 816 -60.45 -11.31 22.89
CA SER A 816 -60.57 -12.73 23.33
C SER A 816 -59.32 -13.52 22.87
N ALA A 817 -58.35 -13.84 23.72
CA ALA A 817 -58.24 -14.98 24.67
C ALA A 817 -57.69 -16.30 24.05
N ALA A 818 -56.68 -16.85 24.73
CA ALA A 818 -56.22 -18.25 24.75
C ALA A 818 -55.64 -18.84 23.44
N ALA A 819 -54.82 -19.89 23.41
CA ALA A 819 -53.85 -20.53 24.29
C ALA A 819 -53.26 -21.68 23.43
N THR A 820 -52.02 -22.08 23.73
CA THR A 820 -51.47 -23.45 23.58
C THR A 820 -51.39 -24.17 22.22
N ALA A 821 -50.13 -24.53 21.91
CA ALA A 821 -49.63 -25.87 21.60
C ALA A 821 -49.95 -26.56 20.24
N GLY A 822 -48.88 -26.83 19.49
CA GLY A 822 -48.42 -28.21 19.27
C GLY A 822 -48.71 -28.89 17.92
N ALA A 823 -47.72 -29.69 17.50
CA ALA A 823 -47.73 -30.78 16.50
C ALA A 823 -47.64 -30.37 15.01
N ILE A 824 -46.56 -30.72 14.27
CA ILE A 824 -46.13 -32.04 13.73
C ILE A 824 -46.92 -32.47 12.48
N GLY A 825 -46.18 -32.86 11.43
CA GLY A 825 -46.58 -33.84 10.42
C GLY A 825 -46.96 -33.26 9.05
N THR A 826 -46.05 -33.18 8.05
CA THR A 826 -45.63 -34.22 7.07
C THR A 826 -46.60 -34.50 5.91
N CYS A 827 -46.04 -34.40 4.69
CA CYS A 827 -46.38 -35.12 3.45
C CYS A 827 -47.74 -34.76 2.79
N SER A 828 -47.95 -34.75 1.48
CA SER A 828 -47.22 -35.25 0.31
C SER A 828 -47.79 -34.57 -0.96
N ALA A 829 -46.97 -34.58 -2.01
CA ALA A 829 -47.26 -34.62 -3.45
C ALA A 829 -48.71 -34.50 -3.97
N ALA A 830 -48.89 -33.72 -5.05
CA ALA A 830 -48.91 -34.27 -6.42
C ALA A 830 -49.52 -33.25 -7.42
N ASP A 831 -48.82 -33.10 -8.55
CA ASP A 831 -49.30 -33.05 -9.93
C ASP A 831 -50.40 -32.09 -10.41
N GLY A 832 -50.16 -31.58 -11.63
CA GLY A 832 -51.19 -31.07 -12.55
C GLY A 832 -50.89 -29.65 -13.05
N ALA A 833 -49.96 -29.47 -13.99
CA ALA A 833 -50.21 -29.47 -15.43
C ALA A 833 -50.99 -28.25 -15.99
N ARG A 834 -50.29 -27.54 -16.89
CA ARG A 834 -50.74 -26.86 -18.12
C ARG A 834 -51.64 -25.61 -18.05
N SER A 835 -51.07 -24.48 -18.50
CA SER A 835 -51.44 -23.71 -19.72
C SER A 835 -50.89 -22.28 -19.56
N ALA A 836 -49.90 -21.85 -20.35
CA ALA A 836 -50.03 -21.28 -21.70
C ALA A 836 -50.98 -20.07 -21.76
N GLY A 837 -50.44 -18.86 -21.89
CA GLY A 837 -51.21 -17.65 -22.17
C GLY A 837 -50.50 -16.32 -21.86
N THR A 838 -49.46 -15.98 -22.62
CA THR A 838 -49.10 -14.57 -22.92
C THR A 838 -50.13 -13.95 -23.89
N PRO A 839 -50.13 -12.63 -24.14
CA PRO A 839 -49.66 -11.50 -23.32
C PRO A 839 -50.66 -10.31 -23.29
N ALA A 840 -50.38 -9.35 -22.40
CA ALA A 840 -50.56 -7.91 -22.63
C ALA A 840 -49.49 -7.16 -21.83
#